data_AF-A0A0E9N9W8-F1
#
_entry.id   AF-A0A0E9N9W8-F1
#
_cell.length_a   1.000
_cell.length_b   1.000
_cell.length_c   1.000
_cell.angle_alpha   90.00
_cell.angle_beta   90.00
_cell.angle_gamma   90.00
#
_symmetry.space_group_name_H-M   'P 1'
#
loop_
_entity.id
_entity.type
_entity.pdbx_description
1 polymer ?
#
loop_
_entity_poly.entity_id
_entity_poly.type
_entity_poly.pdbx_seq_one_letter_code
_entity_poly.pdbx_strand_id
1 'polypeptide(L)'
;MFRALKTASSAARNVRSLATVADASGKVQLSNLEKGKYINYEKLSENIDIVRQRLNRPLTYSEKVVYGHLDNPHEQDIERGKSYLKLRPDRVACQDATAQMAILQFMSAGMPSVAVPTTVHCDHLIEAQVGGVKDLARAKDINKEVYNFLSTACAKYNIGFWRPGSGIIHQIILENYAFPGGMMIGTDSHTPNGGGLGMIAVGVGGADAVDVMADIPWELKCPKVIGVKLTGKLSGWTAPKDVILKVAGILTVKGGTGAIVEYFGPGVDSLSSTGMGTICNMGAEIGATTSIFPFNKSMSDYLVATGRESIAKHAQKFQHVLRADEGAEYDQVIEINLNELEPHINGPFTPDLATPLSKFAETAEKNGWPLDLKVGLIGSCTNSSYEDMSRSASIADQALAHGLKAKSGFLVTPGSEQIRATIARDGQLETFEKIGGSVLANACGPCIGQWDRRDVEKGTPNSIFSSYNRNFTGRNDANPKTHSFVTSPDLVTAFIFAGDLRFNPLTDTLKGADGKEFKFEAPTGAALPARGYDPGENTYQAPPEERTSVQVDVAPTSDRLQLLSPFKAWDGKDLTDAKILIKAKGKCTTDHISMAGPWLKYRGHLDNISNNYMIGAINAENGEANTLKNQLTGEYQPVPDVARAYKAQDIPWVVIGEDNLGEGSSREHAALEPRHLGGRAIIVKSFARIHETNLKKQGLLPLTFVDGSAYDKINPTDVVDIVGLPEFAPGKQLTLRVKPQNGEAWETKLDHTFNEEQGISEVMSRKTIRVGCVNYGVCVFYQLLAFFLVTFYCGIRYVAYTYLIALLFFGDFQPTTPRRQLDMRGTQLLRTSFEALPSQARLSTYATGVPKRTLMVNQDLANRLAEAYDWSYYKNGDILEMNPGFGLFTRAIWNVAKPRRHVLMEPHKKFIPIMEDFDAKTEGRIKYTSLEGYDWATYDKLIADGTITPENQSMERVNDSLLLFASMPNGATGEALAVQFLCTLPRRNWIQKYGRVRMLIWMKTKSADRLLVGPGGHTRARPTIIAQACADMRVIASPKDAHMGAFNYDEAAMKDVIETTPDDWRQRGDYTLVEFTPKEKPLFNSDFAEFDYVLRNLFILRATAMEKSLMMLGSGSDSLIKCMPSGLDLSKPVNAYTVEEFDQVTQAFSKWPFKPTELFEKGWTNDREKDPKGENGVVKNIGKKK
;
A
#
# COMPACT_ATOMS: atom_id res chain seq x y z
N MET A 1 15.46 29.35 -74.13
CA MET A 1 16.49 30.28 -73.64
C MET A 1 16.07 30.75 -72.24
N PHE A 2 16.80 30.28 -71.22
CA PHE A 2 16.99 30.83 -69.87
C PHE A 2 15.82 31.07 -68.88
N ARG A 3 15.87 30.23 -67.84
CA ARG A 3 15.61 30.44 -66.38
C ARG A 3 14.19 30.32 -65.80
N ALA A 4 13.99 29.12 -65.25
CA ALA A 4 13.74 28.82 -63.82
C ALA A 4 12.29 28.71 -63.30
N LEU A 5 12.05 27.52 -62.75
CA LEU A 5 10.87 27.00 -62.06
C LEU A 5 10.67 27.56 -60.63
N LYS A 6 9.43 27.35 -60.13
CA LYS A 6 8.93 27.31 -58.74
C LYS A 6 8.42 28.63 -58.13
N THR A 7 7.12 28.71 -57.82
CA THR A 7 6.58 28.27 -56.51
C THR A 7 5.06 28.49 -56.43
N ALA A 8 4.36 27.47 -55.94
CA ALA A 8 3.02 27.52 -55.40
C ALA A 8 3.09 27.62 -53.88
N SER A 9 2.07 28.19 -53.22
CA SER A 9 1.37 27.57 -52.08
C SER A 9 0.60 28.61 -51.26
N SER A 10 -0.67 28.30 -51.07
CA SER A 10 -1.67 28.98 -50.28
C SER A 10 -1.41 28.93 -48.77
N ALA A 11 -1.98 29.91 -48.08
CA ALA A 11 -1.96 30.08 -46.64
C ALA A 11 -2.69 28.93 -45.91
N ALA A 12 -1.97 28.26 -45.01
CA ALA A 12 -2.54 27.42 -43.96
C ALA A 12 -2.09 27.98 -42.59
N ARG A 13 -3.06 28.14 -41.70
CA ARG A 13 -2.89 28.68 -40.34
C ARG A 13 -1.96 27.79 -39.53
N ASN A 14 -0.85 28.35 -39.07
CA ASN A 14 0.03 27.74 -38.08
C ASN A 14 -0.69 27.62 -36.73
N VAL A 15 -1.15 26.41 -36.40
CA VAL A 15 -1.41 26.01 -35.01
C VAL A 15 -0.04 25.74 -34.38
N ARG A 16 0.39 26.60 -33.46
CA ARG A 16 1.59 26.36 -32.64
C ARG A 16 1.32 25.14 -31.76
N SER A 17 1.98 24.02 -32.04
CA SER A 17 2.15 22.94 -31.07
C SER A 17 3.13 23.41 -30.00
N LEU A 18 2.79 23.18 -28.73
CA LEU A 18 3.69 23.43 -27.59
C LEU A 18 4.87 22.47 -27.71
N ALA A 19 6.06 23.02 -27.99
CA ALA A 19 7.30 22.29 -27.84
C ALA A 19 7.47 21.89 -26.36
N THR A 20 7.66 20.61 -26.10
CA THR A 20 8.03 20.09 -24.78
C THR A 20 9.39 20.67 -24.39
N VAL A 21 9.41 21.35 -23.25
CA VAL A 21 10.55 22.05 -22.70
C VAL A 21 11.59 21.02 -22.27
N ALA A 22 12.69 20.89 -23.01
CA ALA A 22 13.94 20.52 -22.38
C ALA A 22 14.25 21.64 -21.38
N ASP A 23 14.37 21.31 -20.10
CA ASP A 23 14.84 22.26 -19.10
C ASP A 23 16.21 22.80 -19.55
N ALA A 24 16.42 24.10 -19.42
CA ALA A 24 17.69 24.75 -19.75
C ALA A 24 18.89 24.15 -18.97
N SER A 25 18.62 23.33 -17.95
CA SER A 25 19.58 22.54 -17.17
C SER A 25 20.17 21.31 -17.88
N GLY A 26 19.63 20.87 -19.03
CA GLY A 26 20.09 19.67 -19.75
C GLY A 26 19.58 18.33 -19.18
N LYS A 27 18.74 18.34 -18.13
CA LYS A 27 18.16 17.15 -17.52
C LYS A 27 16.93 16.63 -18.28
N VAL A 28 16.80 15.31 -18.44
CA VAL A 28 15.69 14.65 -19.16
C VAL A 28 14.74 13.98 -18.18
N GLN A 29 13.45 14.30 -18.27
CA GLN A 29 12.43 13.74 -17.35
C GLN A 29 12.22 12.24 -17.58
N LEU A 30 11.89 11.49 -16.51
CA LEU A 30 11.57 10.06 -16.57
C LEU A 30 10.35 9.78 -17.48
N SER A 31 9.36 10.67 -17.45
CA SER A 31 8.18 10.62 -18.33
C SER A 31 7.61 12.02 -18.54
N ASN A 32 6.64 12.12 -19.45
CA ASN A 32 5.88 13.35 -19.68
C ASN A 32 4.95 13.73 -18.51
N LEU A 33 4.75 12.83 -17.53
CA LEU A 33 3.81 12.99 -16.42
C LEU A 33 4.52 13.25 -15.08
N GLU A 34 5.80 12.87 -14.95
CA GLU A 34 6.56 12.88 -13.69
C GLU A 34 7.52 14.07 -13.62
N LYS A 35 6.96 15.26 -13.40
CA LYS A 35 7.73 16.51 -13.33
C LYS A 35 8.76 16.45 -12.20
N GLY A 36 9.97 16.95 -12.48
CA GLY A 36 11.06 17.04 -11.51
C GLY A 36 11.74 15.71 -11.18
N LYS A 37 11.42 14.64 -11.91
CA LYS A 37 12.07 13.33 -11.82
C LYS A 37 12.79 13.07 -13.13
N TYR A 38 14.06 12.68 -13.06
CA TYR A 38 14.95 12.68 -14.21
C TYR A 38 15.64 11.33 -14.39
N ILE A 39 15.88 10.97 -15.65
CA ILE A 39 16.76 9.85 -16.02
C ILE A 39 18.19 10.23 -15.61
N ASN A 40 18.93 9.28 -15.02
CA ASN A 40 20.31 9.47 -14.57
C ASN A 40 21.23 8.39 -15.16
N TYR A 41 21.53 8.53 -16.45
CA TYR A 41 22.42 7.59 -17.15
C TYR A 41 23.87 7.73 -16.71
N GLU A 42 24.27 8.90 -16.22
CA GLU A 42 25.59 9.13 -15.64
C GLU A 42 25.82 8.21 -14.44
N LYS A 43 24.89 8.22 -13.46
CA LYS A 43 24.95 7.30 -12.31
C LYS A 43 24.90 5.83 -12.74
N LEU A 44 24.05 5.50 -13.72
CA LEU A 44 23.98 4.14 -14.25
C LEU A 44 25.35 3.71 -14.81
N SER A 45 25.99 4.57 -15.61
CA SER A 45 27.33 4.32 -16.17
C SER A 45 28.40 4.19 -15.10
N GLU A 46 28.41 5.10 -14.12
CA GLU A 46 29.35 5.07 -12.98
C GLU A 46 29.25 3.75 -12.21
N ASN A 47 28.03 3.32 -11.88
CA ASN A 47 27.79 2.06 -11.19
C ASN A 47 28.22 0.85 -12.02
N ILE A 48 27.93 0.85 -13.33
CA ILE A 48 28.39 -0.18 -14.26
C ILE A 48 29.91 -0.24 -14.29
N ASP A 49 30.60 0.90 -14.33
CA ASP A 49 32.05 0.95 -14.39
C ASP A 49 32.70 0.42 -13.09
N ILE A 50 32.15 0.77 -11.92
CA ILE A 50 32.57 0.21 -10.63
C ILE A 50 32.44 -1.32 -10.64
N VAL A 51 31.27 -1.83 -11.06
CA VAL A 51 31.02 -3.29 -11.08
C VAL A 51 31.89 -3.98 -12.12
N ARG A 52 32.09 -3.39 -13.30
CA ARG A 52 32.96 -3.93 -14.35
C ARG A 52 34.40 -4.03 -13.86
N GLN A 53 34.92 -3.02 -13.15
CA GLN A 53 36.26 -3.06 -12.56
C GLN A 53 36.42 -4.18 -11.53
N ARG A 54 35.37 -4.44 -10.73
CA ARG A 54 35.38 -5.52 -9.72
C ARG A 54 35.29 -6.91 -10.35
N LEU A 55 34.41 -7.10 -11.33
CA LEU A 55 34.15 -8.40 -11.94
C LEU A 55 35.15 -8.76 -13.06
N ASN A 56 35.80 -7.76 -13.64
CA ASN A 56 36.82 -7.88 -14.69
C ASN A 56 36.42 -8.81 -15.86
N ARG A 57 35.16 -8.70 -16.30
CA ARG A 57 34.60 -9.43 -17.44
C ARG A 57 33.54 -8.59 -18.17
N PRO A 58 33.24 -8.91 -19.45
CA PRO A 58 32.10 -8.34 -20.15
C PRO A 58 30.77 -8.60 -19.41
N LEU A 59 29.88 -7.60 -19.45
CA LEU A 59 28.55 -7.68 -18.84
C LEU A 59 27.49 -7.83 -19.93
N THR A 60 26.50 -8.70 -19.70
CA THR A 60 25.28 -8.74 -20.52
C THR A 60 24.50 -7.43 -20.35
N TYR A 61 23.53 -7.16 -21.23
CA TYR A 61 22.73 -5.95 -21.10
C TYR A 61 21.92 -5.93 -19.79
N SER A 62 21.30 -7.06 -19.47
CA SER A 62 20.58 -7.27 -18.21
C SER A 62 21.48 -7.03 -16.99
N GLU A 63 22.71 -7.52 -17.01
CA GLU A 63 23.68 -7.25 -15.93
C GLU A 63 24.02 -5.77 -15.82
N LYS A 64 24.25 -5.07 -16.94
CA LYS A 64 24.50 -3.62 -16.91
C LYS A 64 23.36 -2.86 -16.24
N VAL A 65 22.12 -3.15 -16.63
CA VAL A 65 20.96 -2.48 -16.03
C VAL A 65 20.78 -2.89 -14.57
N VAL A 66 20.83 -4.19 -14.25
CA VAL A 66 20.63 -4.66 -12.87
C VAL A 66 21.72 -4.14 -11.93
N TYR A 67 22.99 -4.33 -12.30
CA TYR A 67 24.11 -3.92 -11.45
C TYR A 67 24.29 -2.39 -11.41
N GLY A 68 23.91 -1.70 -12.48
CA GLY A 68 23.82 -0.25 -12.51
C GLY A 68 22.83 0.35 -11.51
N HIS A 69 21.87 -0.44 -11.01
CA HIS A 69 20.88 -0.03 -10.00
C HIS A 69 21.17 -0.55 -8.59
N LEU A 70 22.38 -1.06 -8.33
CA LEU A 70 22.76 -1.45 -6.98
C LEU A 70 22.76 -0.25 -6.02
N ASP A 71 22.27 -0.49 -4.80
CA ASP A 71 22.31 0.49 -3.72
C ASP A 71 23.77 0.81 -3.31
N ASN A 72 24.62 -0.23 -3.28
CA ASN A 72 26.06 -0.12 -3.03
C ASN A 72 26.87 -0.98 -4.03
N PRO A 73 27.27 -0.43 -5.19
CA PRO A 73 28.00 -1.18 -6.21
C PRO A 73 29.44 -1.55 -5.81
N HIS A 74 30.01 -0.94 -4.77
CA HIS A 74 31.39 -1.20 -4.34
C HIS A 74 31.53 -2.49 -3.53
N GLU A 75 30.53 -2.80 -2.70
CA GLU A 75 30.62 -3.88 -1.71
C GLU A 75 29.64 -5.03 -1.98
N GLN A 76 28.62 -4.81 -2.82
CA GLN A 76 27.63 -5.85 -3.15
C GLN A 76 28.31 -7.13 -3.61
N ASP A 77 27.99 -8.26 -2.98
CA ASP A 77 28.33 -9.58 -3.48
C ASP A 77 27.48 -9.91 -4.73
N ILE A 78 28.14 -10.35 -5.81
CA ILE A 78 27.53 -10.55 -7.13
C ILE A 78 27.93 -11.92 -7.66
N GLU A 79 27.07 -12.91 -7.44
CA GLU A 79 27.17 -14.22 -8.03
C GLU A 79 25.81 -14.68 -8.56
N ARG A 80 25.74 -14.91 -9.90
CA ARG A 80 24.51 -15.36 -10.58
C ARG A 80 23.96 -16.62 -9.91
N GLY A 81 22.67 -16.61 -9.60
CA GLY A 81 21.95 -17.71 -8.98
C GLY A 81 22.21 -17.90 -7.48
N LYS A 82 23.04 -17.07 -6.83
CA LYS A 82 23.37 -17.21 -5.40
C LYS A 82 23.12 -15.95 -4.58
N SER A 83 23.76 -14.84 -4.91
CA SER A 83 23.71 -13.62 -4.08
C SER A 83 22.32 -12.97 -4.11
N TYR A 84 21.96 -12.25 -3.04
CA TYR A 84 20.81 -11.35 -3.05
C TYR A 84 21.30 -9.92 -3.30
N LEU A 85 20.88 -9.35 -4.43
CA LEU A 85 21.21 -8.00 -4.85
C LEU A 85 20.28 -7.00 -4.17
N LYS A 86 20.84 -5.93 -3.62
CA LYS A 86 20.07 -4.79 -3.08
C LYS A 86 19.97 -3.70 -4.14
N LEU A 87 18.76 -3.49 -4.64
CA LEU A 87 18.49 -2.68 -5.82
C LEU A 87 17.65 -1.46 -5.49
N ARG A 88 17.79 -0.42 -6.31
CA ARG A 88 17.00 0.81 -6.27
C ARG A 88 16.24 1.00 -7.59
N PRO A 89 15.03 0.41 -7.74
CA PRO A 89 14.20 0.67 -8.92
C PRO A 89 13.84 2.15 -9.06
N ASP A 90 13.77 2.65 -10.29
CA ASP A 90 13.42 4.04 -10.60
C ASP A 90 11.96 4.36 -10.31
N ARG A 91 11.08 3.34 -10.39
CA ARG A 91 9.64 3.49 -10.25
C ARG A 91 8.94 2.21 -9.80
N VAL A 92 7.70 2.39 -9.36
CA VAL A 92 6.74 1.32 -9.03
C VAL A 92 5.48 1.48 -9.89
N ALA A 93 4.87 0.37 -10.30
CA ALA A 93 3.54 0.39 -10.90
C ALA A 93 2.63 -0.68 -10.27
N CYS A 94 1.39 -0.32 -9.99
CA CYS A 94 0.41 -1.23 -9.42
C CYS A 94 -0.86 -1.25 -10.28
N GLN A 95 -1.52 -2.40 -10.36
CA GLN A 95 -2.85 -2.54 -10.96
C GLN A 95 -3.90 -2.66 -9.87
N ASP A 96 -5.14 -2.27 -10.12
CA ASP A 96 -6.19 -2.11 -9.09
C ASP A 96 -6.53 -3.37 -8.27
N ALA A 97 -6.37 -4.57 -8.80
CA ALA A 97 -6.54 -5.81 -8.05
C ALA A 97 -5.41 -6.11 -7.05
N THR A 98 -4.19 -5.59 -7.23
CA THR A 98 -3.08 -5.74 -6.25
C THR A 98 -2.73 -4.45 -5.52
N ALA A 99 -3.02 -3.29 -6.11
CA ALA A 99 -2.82 -1.96 -5.54
C ALA A 99 -3.61 -1.78 -4.24
N GLN A 100 -4.80 -2.38 -4.13
CA GLN A 100 -5.61 -2.31 -2.91
C GLN A 100 -4.80 -2.77 -1.70
N MET A 101 -4.24 -3.98 -1.77
CA MET A 101 -3.49 -4.58 -0.66
C MET A 101 -2.11 -3.93 -0.48
N ALA A 102 -1.42 -3.58 -1.57
CA ALA A 102 -0.14 -2.87 -1.49
C ALA A 102 -0.29 -1.50 -0.81
N ILE A 103 -1.33 -0.74 -1.13
CA ILE A 103 -1.60 0.56 -0.51
C ILE A 103 -2.06 0.39 0.94
N LEU A 104 -2.88 -0.61 1.29
CA LEU A 104 -3.25 -0.88 2.70
C LEU A 104 -2.02 -1.21 3.56
N GLN A 105 -1.06 -1.95 2.99
CA GLN A 105 0.25 -2.17 3.61
C GLN A 105 1.04 -0.85 3.71
N PHE A 106 1.19 -0.08 2.63
CA PHE A 106 1.87 1.22 2.70
C PHE A 106 1.26 2.19 3.73
N MET A 107 -0.08 2.24 3.80
CA MET A 107 -0.83 3.03 4.78
C MET A 107 -0.47 2.64 6.21
N SER A 108 -0.38 1.35 6.50
CA SER A 108 -0.09 0.90 7.87
C SER A 108 1.38 1.11 8.24
N ALA A 109 2.28 1.32 7.26
CA ALA A 109 3.65 1.76 7.50
C ALA A 109 3.71 3.21 8.03
N GLY A 110 2.66 4.00 7.81
CA GLY A 110 2.52 5.35 8.37
C GLY A 110 3.33 6.43 7.63
N MET A 111 3.81 6.13 6.42
CA MET A 111 4.59 7.07 5.61
C MET A 111 3.71 8.13 4.92
N PRO A 112 4.17 9.39 4.80
CA PRO A 112 3.35 10.47 4.23
C PRO A 112 3.29 10.47 2.69
N SER A 113 4.23 9.79 2.03
CA SER A 113 4.30 9.69 0.57
C SER A 113 5.27 8.61 0.13
N VAL A 114 5.07 8.09 -1.07
CA VAL A 114 6.03 7.18 -1.72
C VAL A 114 7.35 7.89 -2.04
N ALA A 115 8.46 7.14 -1.98
CA ALA A 115 9.81 7.64 -2.21
C ALA A 115 10.15 7.79 -3.71
N VAL A 116 9.68 6.84 -4.53
CA VAL A 116 9.87 6.82 -5.98
C VAL A 116 8.55 7.06 -6.73
N PRO A 117 8.59 7.57 -7.98
CA PRO A 117 7.41 7.64 -8.82
C PRO A 117 6.62 6.33 -8.81
N THR A 118 5.34 6.42 -8.46
CA THR A 118 4.45 5.28 -8.35
C THR A 118 3.16 5.58 -9.09
N THR A 119 2.59 4.58 -9.75
CA THR A 119 1.31 4.71 -10.46
C THR A 119 0.37 3.54 -10.17
N VAL A 120 -0.92 3.81 -10.03
CA VAL A 120 -1.99 2.80 -9.99
C VAL A 120 -2.80 2.84 -11.29
N HIS A 121 -3.14 1.67 -11.82
CA HIS A 121 -3.89 1.49 -13.06
C HIS A 121 -5.18 0.68 -12.81
N CYS A 122 -6.34 1.20 -13.24
CA CYS A 122 -7.64 0.54 -13.02
C CYS A 122 -8.11 -0.27 -14.24
N ASP A 123 -7.67 -1.52 -14.32
CA ASP A 123 -7.83 -2.39 -15.49
C ASP A 123 -8.32 -3.82 -15.17
N HIS A 124 -8.28 -4.29 -13.91
CA HIS A 124 -8.68 -5.66 -13.54
C HIS A 124 -10.12 -5.79 -13.04
N LEU A 125 -10.81 -4.68 -12.76
CA LEU A 125 -12.17 -4.70 -12.19
C LEU A 125 -13.28 -4.36 -13.20
N ILE A 126 -12.97 -4.38 -14.50
CA ILE A 126 -13.95 -4.12 -15.58
C ILE A 126 -14.31 -5.45 -16.26
N GLU A 127 -15.51 -5.94 -15.97
CA GLU A 127 -16.05 -7.19 -16.52
C GLU A 127 -16.66 -6.98 -17.91
N ALA A 128 -16.19 -7.78 -18.88
CA ALA A 128 -16.75 -7.84 -20.22
C ALA A 128 -18.12 -8.53 -20.20
N GLN A 129 -19.14 -7.90 -20.79
CA GLN A 129 -20.50 -8.47 -20.86
C GLN A 129 -21.23 -8.02 -22.13
N VAL A 130 -21.38 -6.71 -22.35
CA VAL A 130 -22.22 -6.18 -23.45
C VAL A 130 -21.47 -5.24 -24.39
N GLY A 131 -20.27 -4.78 -24.04
CA GLY A 131 -19.47 -3.86 -24.86
C GLY A 131 -18.90 -2.69 -24.06
N GLY A 132 -17.78 -2.14 -24.53
CA GLY A 132 -16.86 -1.34 -23.72
C GLY A 132 -17.46 -0.16 -22.97
N VAL A 133 -18.32 0.65 -23.61
CA VAL A 133 -18.92 1.84 -22.97
C VAL A 133 -19.82 1.45 -21.80
N LYS A 134 -20.70 0.46 -22.02
CA LYS A 134 -21.67 0.00 -21.01
C LYS A 134 -20.97 -0.77 -19.89
N ASP A 135 -20.01 -1.62 -20.24
CA ASP A 135 -19.22 -2.40 -19.29
C ASP A 135 -18.39 -1.47 -18.38
N LEU A 136 -17.80 -0.41 -18.95
CA LEU A 136 -17.07 0.58 -18.17
C LEU A 136 -17.97 1.38 -17.22
N ALA A 137 -19.15 1.81 -17.68
CA ALA A 137 -20.12 2.51 -16.83
C ALA A 137 -20.54 1.63 -15.65
N ARG A 138 -20.92 0.38 -15.94
CA ARG A 138 -21.26 -0.63 -14.94
C ARG A 138 -20.12 -0.88 -13.95
N ALA A 139 -18.88 -0.99 -14.43
CA ALA A 139 -17.72 -1.19 -13.57
C ALA A 139 -17.46 0.02 -12.65
N LYS A 140 -17.66 1.25 -13.13
CA LYS A 140 -17.55 2.47 -12.31
C LYS A 140 -18.59 2.49 -11.19
N ASP A 141 -19.80 2.01 -11.44
CA ASP A 141 -20.85 1.92 -10.42
C ASP A 141 -20.55 0.79 -9.42
N ILE A 142 -20.29 -0.43 -9.89
CA ILE A 142 -20.05 -1.62 -9.05
C ILE A 142 -18.80 -1.48 -8.17
N ASN A 143 -17.75 -0.83 -8.69
CA ASN A 143 -16.46 -0.71 -8.01
C ASN A 143 -16.19 0.71 -7.50
N LYS A 144 -17.22 1.57 -7.42
CA LYS A 144 -17.11 2.96 -6.98
C LYS A 144 -16.32 3.11 -5.69
N GLU A 145 -16.58 2.24 -4.71
CA GLU A 145 -15.87 2.23 -3.42
C GLU A 145 -14.36 2.01 -3.60
N VAL A 146 -13.97 0.96 -4.32
CA VAL A 146 -12.56 0.61 -4.55
C VAL A 146 -11.86 1.69 -5.38
N TYR A 147 -12.50 2.20 -6.43
CA TYR A 147 -11.93 3.27 -7.25
C TYR A 147 -11.78 4.58 -6.47
N ASN A 148 -12.73 4.90 -5.58
CA ASN A 148 -12.62 6.07 -4.71
C ASN A 148 -11.48 5.91 -3.70
N PHE A 149 -11.34 4.72 -3.09
CA PHE A 149 -10.21 4.40 -2.23
C PHE A 149 -8.87 4.57 -2.96
N LEU A 150 -8.71 3.93 -4.12
CA LEU A 150 -7.47 4.02 -4.89
C LEU A 150 -7.18 5.47 -5.33
N SER A 151 -8.19 6.18 -5.83
CA SER A 151 -8.05 7.58 -6.27
C SER A 151 -7.60 8.50 -5.15
N THR A 152 -8.26 8.43 -3.98
CA THR A 152 -7.94 9.27 -2.82
C THR A 152 -6.62 8.86 -2.17
N ALA A 153 -6.33 7.56 -2.09
CA ALA A 153 -5.06 7.07 -1.57
C ALA A 153 -3.90 7.49 -2.45
N CYS A 154 -4.08 7.42 -3.77
CA CYS A 154 -3.08 7.89 -4.70
C CYS A 154 -2.81 9.39 -4.55
N ALA A 155 -3.88 10.19 -4.46
CA ALA A 155 -3.76 11.62 -4.20
C ALA A 155 -3.04 11.93 -2.88
N LYS A 156 -3.36 11.20 -1.80
CA LYS A 156 -2.74 11.40 -0.48
C LYS A 156 -1.25 11.06 -0.49
N TYR A 157 -0.87 9.90 -1.04
CA TYR A 157 0.48 9.35 -0.93
C TYR A 157 1.41 9.71 -2.10
N ASN A 158 1.03 10.67 -2.94
CA ASN A 158 1.81 11.13 -4.11
C ASN A 158 2.02 10.05 -5.18
N ILE A 159 0.94 9.35 -5.52
CA ILE A 159 0.91 8.28 -6.52
C ILE A 159 0.05 8.78 -7.69
N GLY A 160 0.49 8.56 -8.93
CA GLY A 160 -0.30 8.84 -10.12
C GLY A 160 -1.44 7.84 -10.28
N PHE A 161 -2.65 8.29 -10.65
CA PHE A 161 -3.81 7.41 -10.76
C PHE A 161 -4.38 7.41 -12.18
N TRP A 162 -4.35 6.26 -12.84
CA TRP A 162 -5.02 6.03 -14.12
C TRP A 162 -6.42 5.48 -13.88
N ARG A 163 -7.41 6.28 -14.27
CA ARG A 163 -8.83 6.01 -14.00
C ARG A 163 -9.34 4.79 -14.78
N PRO A 164 -10.42 4.15 -14.33
CA PRO A 164 -11.06 3.05 -15.06
C PRO A 164 -11.34 3.42 -16.51
N GLY A 165 -10.89 2.57 -17.44
CA GLY A 165 -11.00 2.78 -18.89
C GLY A 165 -9.77 3.44 -19.54
N SER A 166 -8.76 3.82 -18.76
CA SER A 166 -7.48 4.35 -19.28
C SER A 166 -6.74 3.38 -20.18
N GLY A 167 -6.80 2.09 -19.85
CA GLY A 167 -5.94 1.07 -20.43
C GLY A 167 -5.33 0.14 -19.41
N ILE A 168 -4.79 -0.94 -19.93
CA ILE A 168 -4.10 -1.99 -19.21
C ILE A 168 -2.70 -1.50 -18.80
N ILE A 169 -2.33 -1.77 -17.56
CA ILE A 169 -1.09 -1.30 -16.89
C ILE A 169 0.15 -1.36 -17.80
N HIS A 170 0.39 -2.47 -18.47
CA HIS A 170 1.60 -2.70 -19.27
C HIS A 170 1.64 -1.89 -20.56
N GLN A 171 0.48 -1.68 -21.19
CA GLN A 171 0.37 -0.86 -22.38
C GLN A 171 0.61 0.61 -22.01
N ILE A 172 -0.02 1.09 -20.94
CA ILE A 172 0.20 2.44 -20.42
C ILE A 172 1.66 2.63 -20.00
N ILE A 173 2.30 1.63 -19.37
CA ILE A 173 3.73 1.65 -19.04
C ILE A 173 4.58 1.80 -20.29
N LEU A 174 4.35 0.99 -21.32
CA LEU A 174 5.15 1.06 -22.53
C LEU A 174 5.01 2.44 -23.21
N GLU A 175 3.79 2.97 -23.26
CA GLU A 175 3.44 4.25 -23.89
C GLU A 175 4.00 5.47 -23.14
N ASN A 176 4.10 5.41 -21.81
CA ASN A 176 4.34 6.61 -20.99
C ASN A 176 5.59 6.53 -20.09
N TYR A 177 5.96 5.35 -19.61
CA TYR A 177 6.83 5.21 -18.43
C TYR A 177 8.08 4.36 -18.65
N ALA A 178 8.05 3.39 -19.56
CA ALA A 178 9.22 2.58 -19.88
C ALA A 178 10.25 3.41 -20.65
N PHE A 179 11.53 3.21 -20.36
CA PHE A 179 12.64 3.81 -21.11
C PHE A 179 13.86 2.88 -21.08
N PRO A 180 14.76 2.98 -22.08
CA PRO A 180 15.96 2.15 -22.14
C PRO A 180 16.85 2.35 -20.92
N GLY A 181 17.32 1.27 -20.31
CA GLY A 181 18.24 1.28 -19.19
C GLY A 181 17.61 1.61 -17.85
N GLY A 182 16.30 1.83 -17.77
CA GLY A 182 15.61 2.00 -16.49
C GLY A 182 15.35 0.67 -15.77
N MET A 183 15.05 0.75 -14.48
CA MET A 183 14.58 -0.37 -13.67
C MET A 183 13.23 -0.06 -13.01
N MET A 184 12.27 -0.99 -13.11
CA MET A 184 11.01 -0.90 -12.38
C MET A 184 10.56 -2.22 -11.80
N ILE A 185 9.75 -2.12 -10.76
CA ILE A 185 8.94 -3.23 -10.27
C ILE A 185 7.45 -2.94 -10.44
N GLY A 186 6.68 -3.98 -10.73
CA GLY A 186 5.24 -3.88 -10.90
C GLY A 186 4.52 -4.97 -10.13
N THR A 187 3.38 -4.65 -9.50
CA THR A 187 2.58 -5.65 -8.77
C THR A 187 1.73 -6.52 -9.71
N ASP A 188 2.35 -6.96 -10.80
CA ASP A 188 1.78 -7.78 -11.86
C ASP A 188 2.87 -8.64 -12.53
N SER A 189 2.54 -9.88 -12.89
CA SER A 189 3.51 -10.81 -13.49
C SER A 189 3.99 -10.40 -14.88
N HIS A 190 3.17 -9.67 -15.65
CA HIS A 190 3.46 -9.28 -17.04
C HIS A 190 4.19 -7.94 -17.17
N THR A 191 4.63 -7.39 -16.04
CA THR A 191 5.54 -6.23 -15.96
C THR A 191 6.76 -6.33 -16.90
N PRO A 192 7.34 -7.52 -17.17
CA PRO A 192 8.38 -7.70 -18.18
C PRO A 192 8.08 -7.13 -19.56
N ASN A 193 6.84 -6.81 -19.91
CA ASN A 193 6.48 -6.07 -21.13
C ASN A 193 7.37 -4.82 -21.38
N GLY A 194 7.77 -4.12 -20.32
CA GLY A 194 8.67 -2.95 -20.41
C GLY A 194 10.05 -3.25 -21.00
N GLY A 195 10.49 -4.52 -21.00
CA GLY A 195 11.71 -4.98 -21.66
C GLY A 195 11.73 -4.76 -23.17
N GLY A 196 10.56 -4.62 -23.80
CA GLY A 196 10.42 -4.20 -25.20
C GLY A 196 10.87 -2.76 -25.49
N LEU A 197 11.07 -1.96 -24.44
CA LEU A 197 11.71 -0.64 -24.48
C LEU A 197 13.09 -0.63 -23.81
N GLY A 198 13.70 -1.80 -23.64
CA GLY A 198 15.02 -1.95 -23.03
C GLY A 198 15.08 -1.64 -21.55
N MET A 199 13.97 -1.78 -20.82
CA MET A 199 13.90 -1.57 -19.37
C MET A 199 13.97 -2.92 -18.62
N ILE A 200 14.64 -2.98 -17.48
CA ILE A 200 14.46 -4.11 -16.55
C ILE A 200 13.17 -3.88 -15.77
N ALA A 201 12.12 -4.63 -16.13
CA ALA A 201 10.80 -4.48 -15.55
C ALA A 201 10.36 -5.81 -14.91
N VAL A 202 10.29 -5.88 -13.58
CA VAL A 202 10.12 -7.14 -12.84
C VAL A 202 8.77 -7.20 -12.13
N GLY A 203 8.04 -8.30 -12.29
CA GLY A 203 6.80 -8.54 -11.57
C GLY A 203 7.06 -8.97 -10.12
N VAL A 204 6.36 -8.37 -9.16
CA VAL A 204 6.53 -8.60 -7.71
C VAL A 204 5.19 -8.65 -6.96
N GLY A 205 5.19 -9.06 -5.69
CA GLY A 205 4.04 -8.91 -4.79
C GLY A 205 3.90 -7.47 -4.26
N GLY A 206 2.79 -7.17 -3.60
CA GLY A 206 2.54 -5.84 -3.05
C GLY A 206 3.55 -5.42 -1.97
N ALA A 207 3.96 -6.35 -1.10
CA ALA A 207 4.97 -6.08 -0.08
C ALA A 207 6.33 -5.61 -0.64
N ASP A 208 6.83 -6.19 -1.74
CA ASP A 208 8.07 -5.73 -2.40
C ASP A 208 7.89 -4.33 -3.00
N ALA A 209 6.70 -4.04 -3.55
CA ALA A 209 6.38 -2.69 -4.00
C ALA A 209 6.38 -1.69 -2.83
N VAL A 210 5.90 -2.10 -1.65
CA VAL A 210 5.93 -1.28 -0.43
C VAL A 210 7.35 -0.96 0.00
N ASP A 211 8.29 -1.90 -0.07
CA ASP A 211 9.70 -1.62 0.25
C ASP A 211 10.25 -0.47 -0.58
N VAL A 212 10.08 -0.52 -1.90
CA VAL A 212 10.58 0.55 -2.80
C VAL A 212 9.80 1.84 -2.63
N MET A 213 8.47 1.77 -2.45
CA MET A 213 7.66 2.93 -2.08
C MET A 213 8.12 3.55 -0.76
N ALA A 214 8.72 2.76 0.13
CA ALA A 214 9.18 3.15 1.45
C ALA A 214 10.68 3.49 1.54
N ASP A 215 11.37 3.58 0.40
CA ASP A 215 12.82 3.82 0.30
C ASP A 215 13.69 2.74 0.94
N ILE A 216 13.21 1.50 0.97
CA ILE A 216 13.97 0.31 1.34
C ILE A 216 14.55 -0.33 0.06
N PRO A 217 15.84 -0.71 0.02
CA PRO A 217 16.41 -1.46 -1.09
C PRO A 217 15.59 -2.72 -1.37
N TRP A 218 15.26 -2.94 -2.64
CA TRP A 218 14.57 -4.15 -3.06
C TRP A 218 15.58 -5.29 -3.23
N GLU A 219 15.32 -6.41 -2.59
CA GLU A 219 16.16 -7.60 -2.73
C GLU A 219 15.73 -8.46 -3.93
N LEU A 220 16.68 -8.78 -4.79
CA LEU A 220 16.50 -9.72 -5.88
C LEU A 220 17.62 -10.75 -5.87
N LYS A 221 17.27 -12.05 -5.85
CA LYS A 221 18.26 -13.10 -6.09
C LYS A 221 18.92 -12.87 -7.45
N CYS A 222 20.24 -12.74 -7.48
CA CYS A 222 21.02 -12.39 -8.65
C CYS A 222 20.66 -13.33 -9.81
N PRO A 223 20.04 -12.84 -10.90
CA PRO A 223 19.55 -13.72 -11.94
C PRO A 223 20.68 -14.38 -12.72
N LYS A 224 20.44 -15.60 -13.22
CA LYS A 224 21.17 -16.11 -14.39
C LYS A 224 20.72 -15.36 -15.65
N VAL A 225 21.42 -15.53 -16.77
CA VAL A 225 21.04 -14.91 -18.05
C VAL A 225 20.91 -15.96 -19.14
N ILE A 226 19.72 -16.08 -19.73
CA ILE A 226 19.47 -16.91 -20.91
C ILE A 226 19.50 -15.99 -22.14
N GLY A 227 20.45 -16.21 -23.04
CA GLY A 227 20.55 -15.49 -24.30
C GLY A 227 19.69 -16.11 -25.38
N VAL A 228 18.74 -15.37 -25.94
CA VAL A 228 17.99 -15.79 -27.14
C VAL A 228 18.50 -15.03 -28.36
N LYS A 229 19.29 -15.71 -29.18
CA LYS A 229 19.87 -15.14 -30.40
C LYS A 229 18.87 -15.22 -31.55
N LEU A 230 18.43 -14.06 -32.02
CA LEU A 230 17.55 -13.92 -33.17
C LEU A 230 18.36 -13.66 -34.44
N THR A 231 18.11 -14.43 -35.48
CA THR A 231 18.70 -14.25 -36.82
C THR A 231 17.59 -14.18 -37.88
N GLY A 232 17.88 -13.62 -39.06
CA GLY A 232 16.87 -13.45 -40.11
C GLY A 232 15.85 -12.36 -39.79
N LYS A 233 14.67 -12.42 -40.42
CA LYS A 233 13.56 -11.49 -40.22
C LYS A 233 12.22 -12.23 -40.32
N LEU A 234 11.23 -11.78 -39.54
CA LEU A 234 9.86 -12.30 -39.65
C LEU A 234 9.28 -12.01 -41.04
N SER A 235 8.44 -12.91 -41.54
CA SER A 235 7.80 -12.75 -42.85
C SER A 235 6.42 -13.42 -42.91
N GLY A 236 5.56 -12.92 -43.82
CA GLY A 236 4.24 -13.47 -44.03
C GLY A 236 3.34 -13.41 -42.79
N TRP A 237 2.87 -14.59 -42.36
CA TRP A 237 1.97 -14.73 -41.21
C TRP A 237 2.70 -14.71 -39.86
N THR A 238 4.00 -14.98 -39.83
CA THR A 238 4.75 -15.05 -38.58
C THR A 238 4.82 -13.67 -37.93
N ALA A 239 4.50 -13.60 -36.64
CA ALA A 239 4.43 -12.39 -35.82
C ALA A 239 5.42 -12.49 -34.65
N PRO A 240 5.74 -11.36 -33.97
CA PRO A 240 6.57 -11.37 -32.77
C PRO A 240 6.07 -12.36 -31.69
N LYS A 241 4.76 -12.58 -31.62
CA LYS A 241 4.13 -13.56 -30.75
C LYS A 241 4.68 -14.97 -30.95
N ASP A 242 4.96 -15.39 -32.17
CA ASP A 242 5.44 -16.75 -32.46
C ASP A 242 6.84 -17.01 -31.90
N VAL A 243 7.66 -15.96 -31.77
CA VAL A 243 9.00 -16.08 -31.18
C VAL A 243 8.88 -16.54 -29.72
N ILE A 244 8.02 -15.90 -28.94
CA ILE A 244 7.86 -16.26 -27.52
C ILE A 244 7.05 -17.55 -27.35
N LEU A 245 6.09 -17.85 -28.23
CA LEU A 245 5.41 -19.15 -28.22
C LEU A 245 6.38 -20.31 -28.48
N LYS A 246 7.32 -20.12 -29.40
CA LYS A 246 8.39 -21.09 -29.67
C LYS A 246 9.36 -21.22 -28.50
N VAL A 247 9.81 -20.09 -27.94
CA VAL A 247 10.71 -20.09 -26.77
C VAL A 247 10.03 -20.74 -25.55
N ALA A 248 8.73 -20.50 -25.34
CA ALA A 248 7.96 -21.18 -24.30
C ALA A 248 7.91 -22.69 -24.50
N GLY A 249 7.75 -23.17 -25.74
CA GLY A 249 7.85 -24.60 -26.05
C GLY A 249 9.24 -25.21 -25.83
N ILE A 250 10.31 -24.42 -25.98
CA ILE A 250 11.69 -24.87 -25.74
C ILE A 250 12.00 -24.92 -24.24
N LEU A 251 11.68 -23.84 -23.51
CA LEU A 251 12.05 -23.69 -22.11
C LEU A 251 11.04 -24.31 -21.14
N THR A 252 9.81 -24.56 -21.58
CA THR A 252 8.66 -24.94 -20.72
C THR A 252 8.33 -23.87 -19.68
N VAL A 253 7.26 -24.08 -18.90
CA VAL A 253 6.87 -23.17 -17.80
C VAL A 253 7.90 -23.04 -16.67
N LYS A 254 8.96 -23.86 -16.66
CA LYS A 254 9.98 -23.87 -15.59
C LYS A 254 11.34 -23.32 -16.03
N GLY A 255 11.68 -23.38 -17.31
CA GLY A 255 13.07 -23.20 -17.78
C GLY A 255 13.64 -21.79 -17.62
N GLY A 256 12.80 -20.77 -17.43
CA GLY A 256 13.24 -19.40 -17.16
C GLY A 256 13.42 -19.09 -15.67
N THR A 257 13.06 -19.99 -14.75
CA THR A 257 13.03 -19.71 -13.30
C THR A 257 14.40 -19.25 -12.78
N GLY A 258 14.44 -18.06 -12.18
CA GLY A 258 15.67 -17.48 -11.63
C GLY A 258 16.64 -16.91 -12.67
N ALA A 259 16.21 -16.77 -13.93
CA ALA A 259 16.98 -16.13 -14.99
C ALA A 259 16.27 -14.90 -15.57
N ILE A 260 17.05 -14.03 -16.22
CA ILE A 260 16.54 -13.01 -17.15
C ILE A 260 16.74 -13.55 -18.58
N VAL A 261 15.74 -13.39 -19.44
CA VAL A 261 15.87 -13.72 -20.86
C VAL A 261 16.30 -12.48 -21.64
N GLU A 262 17.50 -12.52 -22.19
CA GLU A 262 18.07 -11.42 -22.95
C GLU A 262 18.09 -11.76 -24.44
N TYR A 263 17.43 -10.94 -25.26
CA TYR A 263 17.37 -11.14 -26.70
C TYR A 263 18.48 -10.38 -27.39
N PHE A 264 19.20 -11.05 -28.29
CA PHE A 264 20.32 -10.45 -29.01
C PHE A 264 20.43 -10.99 -30.45
N GLY A 265 21.40 -10.49 -31.22
CA GLY A 265 21.61 -10.91 -32.61
C GLY A 265 20.91 -10.03 -33.65
N PRO A 266 21.23 -10.21 -34.95
CA PRO A 266 20.81 -9.30 -36.02
C PRO A 266 19.29 -9.28 -36.25
N GLY A 267 18.57 -10.34 -35.88
CA GLY A 267 17.12 -10.40 -36.02
C GLY A 267 16.37 -9.45 -35.10
N VAL A 268 16.99 -8.97 -34.02
CA VAL A 268 16.40 -8.00 -33.09
C VAL A 268 15.98 -6.71 -33.81
N ASP A 269 16.81 -6.19 -34.71
CA ASP A 269 16.54 -4.96 -35.44
C ASP A 269 15.43 -5.09 -36.51
N SER A 270 14.95 -6.31 -36.75
CA SER A 270 13.77 -6.56 -37.61
C SER A 270 12.43 -6.39 -36.87
N LEU A 271 12.46 -6.29 -35.53
CA LEU A 271 11.26 -6.23 -34.70
C LEU A 271 10.87 -4.79 -34.37
N SER A 272 9.56 -4.56 -34.26
CA SER A 272 9.00 -3.33 -33.71
C SER A 272 9.18 -3.29 -32.18
N SER A 273 9.09 -2.09 -31.59
CA SER A 273 9.19 -1.95 -30.14
C SER A 273 8.05 -2.64 -29.39
N THR A 274 6.84 -2.59 -29.95
CA THR A 274 5.65 -3.25 -29.42
C THR A 274 5.73 -4.77 -29.56
N GLY A 275 6.28 -5.28 -30.67
CA GLY A 275 6.55 -6.70 -30.86
C GLY A 275 7.61 -7.25 -29.90
N MET A 276 8.67 -6.48 -29.62
CA MET A 276 9.62 -6.80 -28.54
C MET A 276 8.91 -6.83 -27.18
N GLY A 277 7.96 -5.90 -26.94
CA GLY A 277 7.10 -5.89 -25.76
C GLY A 277 6.27 -7.18 -25.61
N THR A 278 5.61 -7.64 -26.69
CA THR A 278 4.90 -8.93 -26.75
C THR A 278 5.78 -10.09 -26.32
N ILE A 279 7.01 -10.15 -26.84
CA ILE A 279 7.97 -11.22 -26.54
C ILE A 279 8.37 -11.17 -25.06
N CYS A 280 8.70 -9.98 -24.54
CA CYS A 280 9.10 -9.86 -23.14
C CYS A 280 7.94 -10.14 -22.17
N ASN A 281 6.73 -9.67 -22.50
CA ASN A 281 5.51 -9.89 -21.71
C ASN A 281 5.31 -11.37 -21.38
N MET A 282 5.34 -12.21 -22.41
CA MET A 282 5.07 -13.64 -22.27
C MET A 282 6.31 -14.45 -21.81
N GLY A 283 7.44 -13.78 -21.54
CA GLY A 283 8.55 -14.35 -20.78
C GLY A 283 8.16 -14.70 -19.33
N ALA A 284 7.09 -14.11 -18.80
CA ALA A 284 6.58 -14.48 -17.48
C ALA A 284 6.08 -15.93 -17.42
N GLU A 285 5.62 -16.49 -18.54
CA GLU A 285 5.00 -17.82 -18.65
C GLU A 285 6.02 -18.95 -18.57
N ILE A 286 7.30 -18.66 -18.81
CA ILE A 286 8.42 -19.60 -18.62
C ILE A 286 9.08 -19.46 -17.24
N GLY A 287 8.52 -18.61 -16.37
CA GLY A 287 9.05 -18.34 -15.03
C GLY A 287 10.23 -17.37 -14.98
N ALA A 288 10.53 -16.67 -16.09
CA ALA A 288 11.63 -15.70 -16.12
C ALA A 288 11.41 -14.57 -15.11
N THR A 289 12.50 -14.09 -14.50
CA THR A 289 12.47 -12.92 -13.63
C THR A 289 12.01 -11.69 -14.40
N THR A 290 12.56 -11.50 -15.60
CA THR A 290 12.08 -10.58 -16.63
C THR A 290 12.72 -10.97 -17.97
N SER A 291 12.41 -10.22 -19.01
CA SER A 291 12.98 -10.34 -20.35
C SER A 291 13.38 -8.96 -20.86
N ILE A 292 14.43 -8.85 -21.68
CA ILE A 292 14.92 -7.55 -22.16
C ILE A 292 15.50 -7.60 -23.58
N PHE A 293 15.28 -6.53 -24.34
CA PHE A 293 15.94 -6.26 -25.63
C PHE A 293 16.90 -5.06 -25.52
N PRO A 294 18.02 -5.04 -26.25
CA PRO A 294 18.94 -3.91 -26.29
C PRO A 294 18.34 -2.69 -26.99
N PHE A 295 18.76 -1.48 -26.58
CA PHE A 295 18.27 -0.24 -27.19
C PHE A 295 18.57 -0.18 -28.69
N ASN A 296 17.56 0.05 -29.53
CA ASN A 296 17.68 0.11 -30.98
C ASN A 296 16.80 1.19 -31.63
N LYS A 297 16.84 1.26 -32.98
CA LYS A 297 16.12 2.26 -33.75
C LYS A 297 14.60 2.17 -33.53
N SER A 298 14.03 0.96 -33.51
CA SER A 298 12.59 0.76 -33.28
C SER A 298 12.12 1.36 -31.95
N MET A 299 12.91 1.20 -30.88
CA MET A 299 12.62 1.83 -29.58
C MET A 299 12.70 3.35 -29.65
N SER A 300 13.70 3.90 -30.36
CA SER A 300 13.83 5.34 -30.59
C SER A 300 12.63 5.90 -31.36
N ASP A 301 12.20 5.23 -32.44
CA ASP A 301 11.05 5.65 -33.24
C ASP A 301 9.75 5.60 -32.42
N TYR A 302 9.58 4.57 -31.58
CA TYR A 302 8.43 4.44 -30.68
C TYR A 302 8.40 5.53 -29.59
N LEU A 303 9.54 5.83 -28.97
CA LEU A 303 9.68 6.95 -28.02
C LEU A 303 9.30 8.28 -28.68
N VAL A 304 9.74 8.53 -29.92
CA VAL A 304 9.36 9.74 -30.67
C VAL A 304 7.85 9.77 -30.94
N ALA A 305 7.28 8.67 -31.43
CA ALA A 305 5.85 8.57 -31.74
C ALA A 305 4.95 8.79 -30.51
N THR A 306 5.44 8.42 -29.33
CA THR A 306 4.75 8.61 -28.04
C THR A 306 5.13 9.93 -27.34
N GLY A 307 5.75 10.87 -28.06
CA GLY A 307 6.05 12.22 -27.55
C GLY A 307 7.21 12.29 -26.56
N ARG A 308 8.15 11.34 -26.61
CA ARG A 308 9.31 11.19 -25.71
C ARG A 308 10.64 11.28 -26.45
N GLU A 309 10.72 12.16 -27.45
CA GLU A 309 11.93 12.37 -28.27
C GLU A 309 13.17 12.76 -27.44
N SER A 310 12.99 13.50 -26.35
CA SER A 310 14.09 13.86 -25.43
C SER A 310 14.76 12.63 -24.81
N ILE A 311 13.96 11.63 -24.41
CA ILE A 311 14.44 10.34 -23.89
C ILE A 311 15.20 9.60 -24.99
N ALA A 312 14.65 9.53 -26.21
CA ALA A 312 15.31 8.86 -27.33
C ALA A 312 16.69 9.47 -27.63
N LYS A 313 16.79 10.80 -27.70
CA LYS A 313 18.06 11.51 -27.92
C LYS A 313 19.06 11.31 -26.77
N HIS A 314 18.59 11.21 -25.52
CA HIS A 314 19.45 10.96 -24.39
C HIS A 314 19.98 9.52 -24.38
N ALA A 315 19.11 8.54 -24.61
CA ALA A 315 19.49 7.13 -24.73
C ALA A 315 20.51 6.89 -25.86
N GLN A 316 20.37 7.58 -27.01
CA GLN A 316 21.35 7.52 -28.11
C GLN A 316 22.77 7.93 -27.66
N LYS A 317 22.91 8.93 -26.78
CA LYS A 317 24.22 9.34 -26.25
C LYS A 317 24.84 8.28 -25.34
N PHE A 318 24.01 7.49 -24.64
CA PHE A 318 24.42 6.45 -23.70
C PHE A 318 24.29 5.03 -24.26
N GLN A 319 24.18 4.87 -25.58
CA GLN A 319 23.92 3.57 -26.22
C GLN A 319 24.92 2.47 -25.83
N HIS A 320 26.16 2.83 -25.48
CA HIS A 320 27.21 1.89 -25.04
C HIS A 320 26.90 1.16 -23.71
N VAL A 321 26.12 1.79 -22.81
CA VAL A 321 25.62 1.12 -21.58
C VAL A 321 24.24 0.49 -21.77
N LEU A 322 23.57 0.74 -22.90
CA LEU A 322 22.21 0.28 -23.20
C LEU A 322 22.16 -0.98 -24.09
N ARG A 323 23.26 -1.72 -24.14
CA ARG A 323 23.48 -2.95 -24.91
C ARG A 323 24.49 -3.84 -24.17
N ALA A 324 24.54 -5.13 -24.47
CA ALA A 324 25.56 -6.02 -23.93
C ALA A 324 26.98 -5.56 -24.34
N ASP A 325 27.97 -5.85 -23.49
CA ASP A 325 29.39 -5.76 -23.88
C ASP A 325 29.71 -6.82 -24.95
N GLU A 326 30.72 -6.55 -25.77
CA GLU A 326 31.26 -7.55 -26.69
C GLU A 326 31.83 -8.73 -25.89
N GLY A 327 31.49 -9.96 -26.30
CA GLY A 327 31.91 -11.16 -25.58
C GLY A 327 31.15 -11.45 -24.28
N ALA A 328 30.04 -10.76 -24.00
CA ALA A 328 29.20 -11.07 -22.85
C ALA A 328 28.72 -12.54 -22.84
N GLU A 329 28.86 -13.19 -21.69
CA GLU A 329 28.55 -14.61 -21.51
C GLU A 329 27.13 -14.83 -20.97
N TYR A 330 26.43 -15.77 -21.59
CA TYR A 330 25.10 -16.24 -21.18
C TYR A 330 25.21 -17.63 -20.55
N ASP A 331 24.45 -17.88 -19.49
CA ASP A 331 24.40 -19.19 -18.82
C ASP A 331 23.79 -20.27 -19.72
N GLN A 332 22.96 -19.86 -20.67
CA GLN A 332 22.35 -20.70 -21.71
C GLN A 332 22.12 -19.85 -22.96
N VAL A 333 22.29 -20.43 -24.15
CA VAL A 333 21.96 -19.79 -25.43
C VAL A 333 20.93 -20.62 -26.18
N ILE A 334 19.89 -19.95 -26.69
CA ILE A 334 18.90 -20.50 -27.63
C ILE A 334 19.01 -19.69 -28.92
N GLU A 335 19.04 -20.35 -30.07
CA GLU A 335 19.01 -19.68 -31.36
C GLU A 335 17.64 -19.85 -32.03
N ILE A 336 17.08 -18.75 -32.55
CA ILE A 336 15.84 -18.75 -33.33
C ILE A 336 16.11 -18.06 -34.67
N ASN A 337 15.96 -18.80 -35.76
CA ASN A 337 15.97 -18.26 -37.10
C ASN A 337 14.57 -17.77 -37.48
N LEU A 338 14.39 -16.46 -37.55
CA LEU A 338 13.10 -15.82 -37.86
C LEU A 338 12.63 -16.09 -39.29
N ASN A 339 13.52 -16.46 -40.22
CA ASN A 339 13.14 -16.82 -41.59
C ASN A 339 12.45 -18.19 -41.66
N GLU A 340 12.75 -19.09 -40.72
CA GLU A 340 12.23 -20.46 -40.66
C GLU A 340 11.08 -20.61 -39.66
N LEU A 341 10.88 -19.60 -38.80
CA LEU A 341 9.80 -19.59 -37.84
C LEU A 341 8.46 -19.46 -38.57
N GLU A 342 7.59 -20.45 -38.40
CA GLU A 342 6.20 -20.41 -38.84
C GLU A 342 5.25 -19.97 -37.70
N PRO A 343 3.99 -19.61 -37.98
CA PRO A 343 3.01 -19.29 -36.94
C PRO A 343 2.81 -20.44 -35.94
N HIS A 344 2.59 -20.11 -34.66
CA HIS A 344 2.44 -21.08 -33.57
C HIS A 344 1.13 -20.87 -32.80
N ILE A 345 0.61 -21.97 -32.27
CA ILE A 345 -0.55 -21.99 -31.37
C ILE A 345 -0.16 -22.82 -30.15
N ASN A 346 -0.28 -22.24 -28.95
CA ASN A 346 0.02 -22.96 -27.71
C ASN A 346 -1.25 -23.24 -26.90
N GLY A 347 -1.34 -24.42 -26.29
CA GLY A 347 -2.48 -24.83 -25.46
C GLY A 347 -2.88 -26.29 -25.64
N PRO A 348 -3.95 -26.76 -24.94
CA PRO A 348 -5.07 -25.94 -24.44
C PRO A 348 -5.06 -25.53 -22.96
N PHE A 349 -4.17 -26.08 -22.13
CA PHE A 349 -4.17 -25.87 -20.67
C PHE A 349 -2.85 -25.35 -20.10
N THR A 350 -1.88 -25.07 -20.96
CA THR A 350 -0.55 -24.59 -20.58
C THR A 350 0.05 -23.77 -21.73
N PRO A 351 0.78 -22.67 -21.43
CA PRO A 351 1.30 -21.77 -22.45
C PRO A 351 2.55 -22.33 -23.16
N ASP A 352 3.10 -23.44 -22.70
CA ASP A 352 4.29 -24.08 -23.27
C ASP A 352 4.00 -25.30 -24.17
N LEU A 353 2.74 -25.74 -24.28
CA LEU A 353 2.37 -26.78 -25.23
C LEU A 353 2.31 -26.18 -26.64
N ALA A 354 3.49 -26.01 -27.24
CA ALA A 354 3.67 -25.30 -28.50
C ALA A 354 3.45 -26.19 -29.71
N THR A 355 2.50 -25.81 -30.56
CA THR A 355 2.18 -26.52 -31.80
C THR A 355 2.33 -25.56 -32.98
N PRO A 356 3.24 -25.83 -33.93
CA PRO A 356 3.30 -25.06 -35.16
C PRO A 356 1.98 -25.20 -35.95
N LEU A 357 1.55 -24.12 -36.61
CA LEU A 357 0.26 -24.06 -37.30
C LEU A 357 0.10 -25.19 -38.34
N SER A 358 1.17 -25.55 -39.05
CA SER A 358 1.20 -26.66 -40.02
C SER A 358 0.78 -28.02 -39.45
N LYS A 359 0.88 -28.21 -38.13
CA LYS A 359 0.55 -29.47 -37.42
C LYS A 359 -0.67 -29.35 -36.51
N PHE A 360 -1.26 -28.16 -36.38
CA PHE A 360 -2.27 -27.91 -35.35
C PHE A 360 -3.56 -28.68 -35.60
N ALA A 361 -4.03 -28.75 -36.85
CA ALA A 361 -5.23 -29.50 -37.23
C ALA A 361 -5.15 -30.98 -36.84
N GLU A 362 -4.08 -31.68 -37.27
CA GLU A 362 -3.84 -33.09 -36.93
C GLU A 362 -3.73 -33.29 -35.42
N THR A 363 -3.05 -32.37 -34.73
CA THR A 363 -2.87 -32.44 -33.27
C THR A 363 -4.20 -32.27 -32.54
N ALA A 364 -5.07 -31.35 -32.98
CA ALA A 364 -6.38 -31.13 -32.39
C ALA A 364 -7.30 -32.35 -32.54
N GLU A 365 -7.33 -32.96 -33.73
CA GLU A 365 -8.10 -34.18 -34.01
C GLU A 365 -7.56 -35.35 -33.18
N LYS A 366 -6.25 -35.58 -33.18
CA LYS A 366 -5.60 -36.68 -32.46
C LYS A 366 -5.86 -36.63 -30.95
N ASN A 367 -5.87 -35.43 -30.36
CA ASN A 367 -6.10 -35.25 -28.93
C ASN A 367 -7.59 -35.09 -28.56
N GLY A 368 -8.50 -35.14 -29.54
CA GLY A 368 -9.94 -35.02 -29.30
C GLY A 368 -10.36 -33.64 -28.76
N TRP A 369 -9.65 -32.58 -29.15
CA TRP A 369 -10.01 -31.21 -28.75
C TRP A 369 -11.27 -30.76 -29.51
N PRO A 370 -12.18 -29.97 -28.90
CA PRO A 370 -13.35 -29.46 -29.60
C PRO A 370 -12.94 -28.64 -30.84
N LEU A 371 -13.32 -29.10 -32.04
CA LEU A 371 -12.87 -28.49 -33.29
C LEU A 371 -13.64 -27.20 -33.65
N ASP A 372 -14.85 -27.05 -33.12
CA ASP A 372 -15.67 -25.86 -33.31
C ASP A 372 -15.12 -24.69 -32.46
N LEU A 373 -14.70 -23.62 -33.14
CA LEU A 373 -14.23 -22.41 -32.47
C LEU A 373 -15.42 -21.57 -32.02
N LYS A 374 -15.61 -21.43 -30.71
CA LYS A 374 -16.72 -20.64 -30.16
C LYS A 374 -16.44 -19.14 -30.19
N VAL A 375 -15.27 -18.73 -29.69
CA VAL A 375 -14.91 -17.31 -29.55
C VAL A 375 -13.43 -17.10 -29.87
N GLY A 376 -13.14 -16.09 -30.69
CA GLY A 376 -11.83 -15.49 -30.86
C GLY A 376 -11.71 -14.19 -30.05
N LEU A 377 -10.61 -14.02 -29.33
CA LEU A 377 -10.36 -12.84 -28.49
C LEU A 377 -9.02 -12.20 -28.87
N ILE A 378 -9.02 -10.96 -29.34
CA ILE A 378 -7.77 -10.22 -29.60
C ILE A 378 -7.60 -9.05 -28.63
N GLY A 379 -6.35 -8.65 -28.42
CA GLY A 379 -5.99 -7.56 -27.53
C GLY A 379 -5.32 -8.02 -26.23
N SER A 380 -5.74 -7.43 -25.11
CA SER A 380 -5.06 -7.50 -23.80
C SER A 380 -3.64 -6.91 -23.84
N CYS A 381 -2.91 -6.91 -22.73
CA CYS A 381 -1.57 -6.33 -22.65
C CYS A 381 -0.53 -6.93 -23.62
N THR A 382 -0.71 -8.17 -24.07
CA THR A 382 0.31 -8.88 -24.87
C THR A 382 0.29 -8.48 -26.35
N ASN A 383 -0.90 -8.30 -26.94
CA ASN A 383 -1.08 -8.08 -28.38
C ASN A 383 -2.23 -7.10 -28.66
N SER A 384 -2.11 -5.86 -28.16
CA SER A 384 -3.09 -4.79 -28.38
C SER A 384 -2.49 -3.48 -28.89
N SER A 385 -1.30 -3.54 -29.47
CA SER A 385 -0.66 -2.37 -30.07
C SER A 385 -1.36 -1.93 -31.37
N TYR A 386 -1.00 -0.75 -31.87
CA TYR A 386 -1.46 -0.28 -33.18
C TYR A 386 -1.07 -1.26 -34.31
N GLU A 387 0.11 -1.88 -34.20
CA GLU A 387 0.59 -2.90 -35.14
C GLU A 387 -0.31 -4.14 -35.14
N ASP A 388 -0.60 -4.68 -33.95
CA ASP A 388 -1.46 -5.85 -33.74
C ASP A 388 -2.86 -5.62 -34.34
N MET A 389 -3.43 -4.44 -34.07
CA MET A 389 -4.75 -4.05 -34.54
C MET A 389 -4.76 -3.83 -36.06
N SER A 390 -3.69 -3.24 -36.62
CA SER A 390 -3.58 -3.05 -38.07
C SER A 390 -3.46 -4.38 -38.82
N ARG A 391 -2.63 -5.31 -38.32
CA ARG A 391 -2.50 -6.65 -38.90
C ARG A 391 -3.83 -7.41 -38.89
N SER A 392 -4.53 -7.38 -37.75
CA SER A 392 -5.84 -8.03 -37.61
C SER A 392 -6.90 -7.39 -38.50
N ALA A 393 -6.93 -6.06 -38.59
CA ALA A 393 -7.85 -5.33 -39.46
C ALA A 393 -7.62 -5.68 -40.94
N SER A 394 -6.37 -5.88 -41.37
CA SER A 394 -6.09 -6.28 -42.75
C SER A 394 -6.73 -7.62 -43.14
N ILE A 395 -6.81 -8.58 -42.21
CA ILE A 395 -7.51 -9.86 -42.44
C ILE A 395 -9.03 -9.66 -42.47
N ALA A 396 -9.55 -8.84 -41.56
CA ALA A 396 -10.96 -8.49 -41.52
C ALA A 396 -11.42 -7.77 -42.80
N ASP A 397 -10.62 -6.85 -43.35
CA ASP A 397 -10.91 -6.15 -44.60
C ASP A 397 -10.91 -7.11 -45.80
N GLN A 398 -9.98 -8.06 -45.87
CA GLN A 398 -9.99 -9.11 -46.90
C GLN A 398 -11.27 -9.96 -46.84
N ALA A 399 -11.72 -10.31 -45.64
CA ALA A 399 -12.97 -11.05 -45.46
C ALA A 399 -14.20 -10.22 -45.88
N LEU A 400 -14.24 -8.92 -45.51
CA LEU A 400 -15.30 -7.99 -45.92
C LEU A 400 -15.36 -7.81 -47.43
N ALA A 401 -14.22 -7.77 -48.12
CA ALA A 401 -14.16 -7.70 -49.58
C ALA A 401 -14.83 -8.90 -50.27
N HIS A 402 -14.90 -10.04 -49.57
CA HIS A 402 -15.60 -11.26 -50.00
C HIS A 402 -16.98 -11.43 -49.33
N GLY A 403 -17.51 -10.37 -48.70
CA GLY A 403 -18.83 -10.35 -48.09
C GLY A 403 -18.98 -11.20 -46.82
N LEU A 404 -17.86 -11.60 -46.20
CA LEU A 404 -17.88 -12.43 -45.00
C LEU A 404 -18.04 -11.63 -43.71
N LYS A 405 -18.61 -12.31 -42.71
CA LYS A 405 -18.67 -11.90 -41.29
C LYS A 405 -18.06 -13.02 -40.45
N ALA A 406 -17.68 -12.71 -39.22
CA ALA A 406 -17.19 -13.71 -38.28
C ALA A 406 -18.24 -14.80 -38.07
N LYS A 407 -17.83 -16.08 -38.13
CA LYS A 407 -18.67 -17.23 -37.79
C LYS A 407 -18.65 -17.53 -36.30
N SER A 408 -17.48 -17.38 -35.68
CA SER A 408 -17.30 -17.44 -34.23
C SER A 408 -17.56 -16.08 -33.58
N GLY A 409 -17.85 -16.06 -32.28
CA GLY A 409 -17.85 -14.81 -31.52
C GLY A 409 -16.48 -14.12 -31.61
N PHE A 410 -16.45 -12.79 -31.67
CA PHE A 410 -15.19 -12.05 -31.78
C PHE A 410 -15.15 -10.87 -30.83
N LEU A 411 -14.16 -10.85 -29.94
CA LEU A 411 -13.99 -9.82 -28.91
C LEU A 411 -12.67 -9.09 -29.12
N VAL A 412 -12.70 -7.76 -29.11
CA VAL A 412 -11.53 -6.91 -29.36
C VAL A 412 -11.28 -6.02 -28.15
N THR A 413 -10.10 -6.11 -27.54
CA THR A 413 -9.72 -5.33 -26.36
C THR A 413 -8.55 -4.39 -26.68
N PRO A 414 -8.77 -3.08 -26.86
CA PRO A 414 -7.68 -2.12 -26.98
C PRO A 414 -6.85 -2.06 -25.70
N GLY A 415 -5.53 -1.91 -25.82
CA GLY A 415 -4.64 -1.89 -24.66
C GLY A 415 -4.71 -0.59 -23.85
N SER A 416 -5.08 0.52 -24.49
CA SER A 416 -5.22 1.83 -23.85
C SER A 416 -6.26 2.69 -24.55
N GLU A 417 -6.67 3.77 -23.89
CA GLU A 417 -7.50 4.81 -24.49
C GLU A 417 -6.80 5.48 -25.66
N GLN A 418 -5.48 5.65 -25.59
CA GLN A 418 -4.68 6.14 -26.72
C GLN A 418 -4.75 5.19 -27.91
N ILE A 419 -4.60 3.88 -27.71
CA ILE A 419 -4.78 2.90 -28.79
C ILE A 419 -6.21 2.96 -29.32
N ARG A 420 -7.23 2.87 -28.45
CA ARG A 420 -8.64 2.87 -28.84
C ARG A 420 -8.99 4.09 -29.69
N ALA A 421 -8.62 5.28 -29.24
CA ALA A 421 -8.85 6.53 -29.96
C ALA A 421 -8.14 6.53 -31.33
N THR A 422 -6.89 6.08 -31.36
CA THR A 422 -6.08 6.02 -32.59
C THR A 422 -6.68 5.05 -33.62
N ILE A 423 -7.05 3.83 -33.22
CA ILE A 423 -7.60 2.81 -34.14
C ILE A 423 -9.06 3.10 -34.52
N ALA A 424 -9.78 3.88 -33.71
CA ALA A 424 -11.08 4.43 -34.10
C ALA A 424 -10.91 5.48 -35.20
N ARG A 425 -9.95 6.40 -35.02
CA ARG A 425 -9.63 7.47 -35.99
C ARG A 425 -9.09 6.92 -37.31
N ASP A 426 -8.31 5.84 -37.26
CA ASP A 426 -7.64 5.24 -38.41
C ASP A 426 -8.47 4.13 -39.10
N GLY A 427 -9.64 3.78 -38.55
CA GLY A 427 -10.66 2.95 -39.21
C GLY A 427 -10.65 1.46 -38.84
N GLN A 428 -9.61 0.95 -38.17
CA GLN A 428 -9.54 -0.47 -37.78
C GLN A 428 -10.68 -0.87 -36.85
N LEU A 429 -11.10 0.03 -35.95
CA LEU A 429 -12.20 -0.26 -35.02
C LEU A 429 -13.52 -0.49 -35.77
N GLU A 430 -13.81 0.36 -36.76
CA GLU A 430 -15.00 0.23 -37.61
C GLU A 430 -14.95 -1.07 -38.43
N THR A 431 -13.77 -1.46 -38.93
CA THR A 431 -13.56 -2.74 -39.61
C THR A 431 -13.94 -3.92 -38.71
N PHE A 432 -13.51 -3.92 -37.44
CA PHE A 432 -13.86 -4.99 -36.50
C PHE A 432 -15.36 -5.04 -36.19
N GLU A 433 -16.00 -3.89 -36.00
CA GLU A 433 -17.46 -3.82 -35.79
C GLU A 433 -18.22 -4.34 -37.02
N LYS A 434 -17.77 -3.97 -38.23
CA LYS A 434 -18.38 -4.43 -39.48
C LYS A 434 -18.36 -5.95 -39.60
N ILE A 435 -17.31 -6.64 -39.17
CA ILE A 435 -17.27 -8.12 -39.25
C ILE A 435 -18.07 -8.82 -38.14
N GLY A 436 -18.70 -8.08 -37.24
CA GLY A 436 -19.46 -8.61 -36.10
C GLY A 436 -18.65 -8.70 -34.81
N GLY A 437 -17.49 -8.06 -34.74
CA GLY A 437 -16.68 -7.97 -33.54
C GLY A 437 -17.29 -7.03 -32.48
N SER A 438 -17.14 -7.40 -31.21
CA SER A 438 -17.51 -6.56 -30.08
C SER A 438 -16.27 -5.92 -29.47
N VAL A 439 -16.22 -4.60 -29.48
CA VAL A 439 -15.16 -3.83 -28.83
C VAL A 439 -15.43 -3.76 -27.33
N LEU A 440 -14.50 -4.31 -26.55
CA LEU A 440 -14.52 -4.30 -25.10
C LEU A 440 -13.89 -3.01 -24.54
N ALA A 441 -14.02 -2.82 -23.23
CA ALA A 441 -13.35 -1.71 -22.55
C ALA A 441 -11.83 -1.89 -22.59
N ASN A 442 -11.07 -0.79 -22.46
CA ASN A 442 -9.61 -0.81 -22.40
C ASN A 442 -9.15 -1.37 -21.03
N ALA A 443 -9.28 -2.67 -20.84
CA ALA A 443 -9.13 -3.36 -19.56
C ALA A 443 -8.74 -4.83 -19.77
N CYS A 444 -8.29 -5.53 -18.73
CA CYS A 444 -7.88 -6.93 -18.84
C CYS A 444 -9.03 -7.86 -19.27
N GLY A 445 -10.23 -7.64 -18.72
CA GLY A 445 -11.47 -8.36 -19.09
C GLY A 445 -11.30 -9.90 -19.13
N PRO A 446 -11.60 -10.56 -20.26
CA PRO A 446 -11.52 -12.02 -20.39
C PRO A 446 -10.12 -12.63 -20.15
N CYS A 447 -9.03 -11.84 -20.21
CA CYS A 447 -7.68 -12.34 -19.97
C CYS A 447 -7.49 -12.87 -18.53
N ILE A 448 -8.23 -12.30 -17.58
CA ILE A 448 -8.13 -12.64 -16.16
C ILE A 448 -9.41 -13.26 -15.57
N GLY A 449 -10.37 -13.59 -16.44
CA GLY A 449 -11.64 -14.20 -16.05
C GLY A 449 -12.75 -13.20 -15.68
N GLN A 450 -12.58 -11.91 -16.01
CA GLN A 450 -13.63 -10.88 -15.86
C GLN A 450 -14.46 -10.83 -17.14
N TRP A 451 -15.19 -11.93 -17.36
CA TRP A 451 -16.05 -12.12 -18.52
C TRP A 451 -17.31 -12.87 -18.11
N ASP A 452 -18.46 -12.21 -18.26
CA ASP A 452 -19.78 -12.85 -18.16
C ASP A 452 -20.07 -13.56 -19.49
N ARG A 453 -19.49 -14.75 -19.63
CA ARG A 453 -19.62 -15.60 -20.81
C ARG A 453 -20.97 -16.33 -20.79
N ARG A 454 -21.73 -16.26 -21.89
CA ARG A 454 -23.09 -16.83 -21.99
C ARG A 454 -23.35 -17.73 -23.21
N ASP A 455 -22.39 -17.87 -24.12
CA ASP A 455 -22.54 -18.68 -25.34
C ASP A 455 -22.43 -20.19 -25.09
N VAL A 456 -21.88 -20.60 -23.95
CA VAL A 456 -21.67 -22.00 -23.58
C VAL A 456 -22.03 -22.24 -22.11
N GLU A 457 -22.73 -23.34 -21.84
CA GLU A 457 -23.07 -23.76 -20.49
C GLU A 457 -21.82 -24.20 -19.71
N LYS A 458 -21.76 -23.88 -18.42
CA LYS A 458 -20.59 -24.20 -17.59
C LYS A 458 -20.40 -25.72 -17.49
N GLY A 459 -19.19 -26.19 -17.77
CA GLY A 459 -18.86 -27.62 -17.80
C GLY A 459 -18.96 -28.25 -19.19
N THR A 460 -19.46 -27.53 -20.20
CA THR A 460 -19.44 -28.01 -21.59
C THR A 460 -18.03 -27.83 -22.19
N PRO A 461 -17.43 -28.87 -22.81
CA PRO A 461 -16.20 -28.73 -23.57
C PRO A 461 -16.40 -27.83 -24.80
N ASN A 462 -15.50 -26.86 -24.98
CA ASN A 462 -15.47 -25.96 -26.12
C ASN A 462 -14.04 -25.43 -26.36
N SER A 463 -13.81 -24.80 -27.51
CA SER A 463 -12.54 -24.16 -27.83
C SER A 463 -12.66 -22.66 -27.98
N ILE A 464 -11.66 -21.94 -27.47
CA ILE A 464 -11.47 -20.50 -27.67
C ILE A 464 -10.04 -20.22 -28.11
N PHE A 465 -9.89 -19.22 -28.97
CA PHE A 465 -8.59 -18.70 -29.39
C PHE A 465 -8.41 -17.30 -28.82
N SER A 466 -7.24 -17.01 -28.27
CA SER A 466 -6.94 -15.67 -27.77
C SER A 466 -5.55 -15.20 -28.18
N SER A 467 -5.38 -13.88 -28.33
CA SER A 467 -4.06 -13.28 -28.50
C SER A 467 -3.39 -12.95 -27.16
N TYR A 468 -3.83 -13.58 -26.07
CA TYR A 468 -3.33 -13.35 -24.72
C TYR A 468 -2.04 -14.17 -24.46
N ASN A 469 -1.71 -14.41 -23.20
CA ASN A 469 -0.50 -15.11 -22.77
C ASN A 469 -0.80 -16.40 -21.98
N ARG A 470 -1.89 -16.44 -21.20
CA ARG A 470 -2.25 -17.57 -20.33
C ARG A 470 -3.54 -18.26 -20.74
N ASN A 471 -3.49 -19.57 -20.69
CA ASN A 471 -4.57 -20.50 -21.00
C ASN A 471 -4.72 -21.62 -19.97
N PHE A 472 -4.40 -21.34 -18.70
CA PHE A 472 -4.65 -22.32 -17.64
C PHE A 472 -6.14 -22.66 -17.53
N THR A 473 -6.44 -23.85 -17.03
CA THR A 473 -7.80 -24.37 -16.85
C THR A 473 -8.73 -23.36 -16.18
N GLY A 474 -9.84 -23.03 -16.85
CA GLY A 474 -10.87 -22.11 -16.34
C GLY A 474 -10.42 -20.65 -16.19
N ARG A 475 -9.25 -20.25 -16.71
CA ARG A 475 -8.72 -18.89 -16.54
C ARG A 475 -9.62 -17.81 -17.16
N ASN A 476 -10.13 -18.05 -18.37
CA ASN A 476 -10.79 -17.01 -19.16
C ASN A 476 -12.28 -16.82 -18.81
N ASP A 477 -12.96 -17.88 -18.39
CA ASP A 477 -14.42 -17.92 -18.21
C ASP A 477 -14.88 -18.78 -17.01
N ALA A 478 -13.95 -19.24 -16.17
CA ALA A 478 -14.22 -20.16 -15.06
C ALA A 478 -14.85 -21.51 -15.46
N ASN A 479 -14.82 -21.90 -16.75
CA ASN A 479 -15.21 -23.21 -17.22
C ASN A 479 -13.96 -24.13 -17.34
N PRO A 480 -13.79 -25.14 -16.47
CA PRO A 480 -12.62 -26.01 -16.52
C PRO A 480 -12.56 -26.91 -17.77
N LYS A 481 -13.64 -27.00 -18.55
CA LYS A 481 -13.68 -27.78 -19.80
C LYS A 481 -13.35 -26.95 -21.05
N THR A 482 -13.15 -25.64 -20.91
CA THR A 482 -12.75 -24.78 -22.01
C THR A 482 -11.29 -25.00 -22.39
N HIS A 483 -11.08 -25.35 -23.65
CA HIS A 483 -9.77 -25.49 -24.28
C HIS A 483 -9.35 -24.12 -24.82
N SER A 484 -8.39 -23.49 -24.14
CA SER A 484 -7.95 -22.14 -24.48
C SER A 484 -6.61 -22.19 -25.21
N PHE A 485 -6.57 -21.62 -26.41
CA PHE A 485 -5.36 -21.56 -27.22
C PHE A 485 -4.87 -20.13 -27.34
N VAL A 486 -3.56 -19.93 -27.26
CA VAL A 486 -2.92 -18.61 -27.39
C VAL A 486 -2.08 -18.52 -28.66
N THR A 487 -2.30 -17.46 -29.45
CA THR A 487 -1.61 -17.22 -30.74
C THR A 487 -1.53 -15.71 -31.09
N SER A 488 -1.14 -15.34 -32.31
CA SER A 488 -1.11 -13.95 -32.80
C SER A 488 -2.53 -13.42 -33.06
N PRO A 489 -2.77 -12.10 -32.93
CA PRO A 489 -4.11 -11.54 -33.11
C PRO A 489 -4.60 -11.64 -34.57
N ASP A 490 -3.71 -11.56 -35.55
CA ASP A 490 -4.05 -11.80 -36.96
C ASP A 490 -4.47 -13.25 -37.22
N LEU A 491 -3.84 -14.23 -36.57
CA LEU A 491 -4.24 -15.61 -36.69
C LEU A 491 -5.60 -15.86 -36.02
N VAL A 492 -5.82 -15.35 -34.80
CA VAL A 492 -7.17 -15.40 -34.17
C VAL A 492 -8.23 -14.83 -35.11
N THR A 493 -7.95 -13.70 -35.76
CA THR A 493 -8.88 -13.03 -36.69
C THR A 493 -9.12 -13.87 -37.95
N ALA A 494 -8.15 -14.62 -38.45
CA ALA A 494 -8.38 -15.53 -39.57
C ALA A 494 -9.29 -16.71 -39.18
N PHE A 495 -9.05 -17.30 -38.00
CA PHE A 495 -9.79 -18.47 -37.52
C PHE A 495 -11.27 -18.21 -37.24
N ILE A 496 -11.66 -17.02 -36.79
CA ILE A 496 -13.09 -16.70 -36.54
C ILE A 496 -13.95 -16.73 -37.81
N PHE A 497 -13.37 -16.55 -39.00
CA PHE A 497 -14.10 -16.65 -40.27
C PHE A 497 -14.26 -18.10 -40.72
N ALA A 498 -13.31 -18.96 -40.35
CA ALA A 498 -13.43 -20.40 -40.57
C ALA A 498 -14.42 -21.05 -39.60
N GLY A 499 -14.32 -20.70 -38.31
CA GLY A 499 -15.07 -21.31 -37.20
C GLY A 499 -14.56 -22.69 -36.79
N ASP A 500 -13.40 -23.11 -37.31
CA ASP A 500 -12.88 -24.47 -37.19
C ASP A 500 -11.39 -24.45 -36.88
N LEU A 501 -10.96 -25.21 -35.86
CA LEU A 501 -9.57 -25.34 -35.42
C LEU A 501 -8.65 -25.98 -36.47
N ARG A 502 -9.21 -26.63 -37.50
CA ARG A 502 -8.44 -27.28 -38.57
C ARG A 502 -8.02 -26.33 -39.68
N PHE A 503 -8.58 -25.14 -39.72
CA PHE A 503 -8.28 -24.16 -40.75
C PHE A 503 -6.81 -23.72 -40.69
N ASN A 504 -6.15 -23.68 -41.83
CA ASN A 504 -4.82 -23.12 -41.98
C ASN A 504 -4.82 -21.99 -43.03
N PRO A 505 -4.75 -20.71 -42.62
CA PRO A 505 -4.82 -19.59 -43.56
C PRO A 505 -3.65 -19.52 -44.56
N LEU A 506 -2.57 -20.27 -44.37
CA LEU A 506 -1.45 -20.30 -45.31
C LEU A 506 -1.77 -21.15 -46.55
N THR A 507 -2.59 -22.19 -46.38
CA THR A 507 -2.87 -23.21 -47.41
C THR A 507 -4.31 -23.22 -47.88
N ASP A 508 -5.26 -22.96 -46.98
CA ASP A 508 -6.66 -23.28 -47.18
C ASP A 508 -7.45 -22.13 -47.81
N THR A 509 -8.55 -22.46 -48.47
CA THR A 509 -9.49 -21.48 -49.03
C THR A 509 -10.77 -21.39 -48.19
N LEU A 510 -11.43 -20.23 -48.23
CA LEU A 510 -12.79 -20.03 -47.73
C LEU A 510 -13.71 -19.64 -48.88
N LYS A 511 -15.00 -19.93 -48.75
CA LYS A 511 -16.02 -19.47 -49.70
C LYS A 511 -16.54 -18.11 -49.28
N GLY A 512 -16.48 -17.13 -50.18
CA GLY A 512 -17.10 -15.82 -50.01
C GLY A 512 -18.63 -15.89 -50.08
N ALA A 513 -19.30 -14.77 -49.81
CA ALA A 513 -20.76 -14.65 -49.91
C ALA A 513 -21.28 -14.85 -51.35
N ASP A 514 -20.43 -14.65 -52.35
CA ASP A 514 -20.71 -14.93 -53.77
C ASP A 514 -20.46 -16.40 -54.17
N GLY A 515 -20.06 -17.24 -53.21
CA GLY A 515 -19.76 -18.66 -53.40
C GLY A 515 -18.38 -18.94 -54.01
N LYS A 516 -17.59 -17.91 -54.35
CA LYS A 516 -16.23 -18.10 -54.88
C LYS A 516 -15.25 -18.43 -53.77
N GLU A 517 -14.27 -19.26 -54.10
CA GLU A 517 -13.16 -19.53 -53.19
C GLU A 517 -12.15 -18.40 -53.22
N PHE A 518 -11.66 -18.03 -52.05
CA PHE A 518 -10.53 -17.13 -51.88
C PHE A 518 -9.63 -17.65 -50.75
N LYS A 519 -8.36 -17.26 -50.78
CA LYS A 519 -7.40 -17.52 -49.71
C LYS A 519 -7.01 -16.18 -49.09
N PHE A 520 -6.83 -16.13 -47.77
CA PHE A 520 -6.28 -14.94 -47.13
C PHE A 520 -4.84 -14.70 -47.59
N GLU A 521 -4.55 -13.45 -47.92
CA GLU A 521 -3.18 -12.97 -48.07
C GLU A 521 -2.58 -12.73 -46.68
N ALA A 522 -1.25 -12.79 -46.61
CA ALA A 522 -0.55 -12.52 -45.36
C ALA A 522 -0.91 -11.12 -44.81
N PRO A 523 -1.10 -10.99 -43.49
CA PRO A 523 -1.53 -9.74 -42.88
C PRO A 523 -0.52 -8.62 -43.12
N THR A 524 -1.02 -7.42 -43.37
CA THR A 524 -0.22 -6.19 -43.51
C THR A 524 -0.60 -5.20 -42.41
N GLY A 525 0.32 -4.34 -42.01
CA GLY A 525 0.04 -3.34 -40.98
C GLY A 525 1.24 -2.45 -40.70
N ALA A 526 0.98 -1.20 -40.36
CA ALA A 526 2.03 -0.28 -39.92
C ALA A 526 2.32 -0.50 -38.43
N ALA A 527 3.60 -0.51 -38.06
CA ALA A 527 4.02 -0.64 -36.66
C ALA A 527 3.62 0.57 -35.79
N LEU A 528 3.58 1.76 -36.41
CA LEU A 528 3.24 3.03 -35.78
C LEU A 528 2.21 3.78 -36.63
N PRO A 529 1.32 4.58 -36.02
CA PRO A 529 0.36 5.39 -36.76
C PRO A 529 1.08 6.54 -37.50
N ALA A 530 0.90 6.63 -38.82
CA ALA A 530 1.54 7.65 -39.64
C ALA A 530 1.15 9.09 -39.25
N ARG A 531 -0.03 9.27 -38.66
CA ARG A 531 -0.55 10.56 -38.15
C ARG A 531 -0.21 10.82 -36.68
N GLY A 532 0.62 9.97 -36.07
CA GLY A 532 0.85 9.96 -34.63
C GLY A 532 -0.33 9.39 -33.84
N TYR A 533 -0.14 9.21 -32.54
CA TYR A 533 -1.18 8.70 -31.65
C TYR A 533 -2.20 9.79 -31.29
N ASP A 534 -3.48 9.41 -31.29
CA ASP A 534 -4.54 10.20 -30.66
C ASP A 534 -4.55 9.88 -29.16
N PRO A 535 -4.33 10.84 -28.26
CA PRO A 535 -4.31 10.57 -26.82
C PRO A 535 -5.68 10.16 -26.25
N GLY A 536 -6.78 10.42 -26.96
CA GLY A 536 -8.13 10.14 -26.50
C GLY A 536 -8.54 10.98 -25.29
N GLU A 537 -9.38 10.40 -24.43
CA GLU A 537 -9.81 11.06 -23.19
C GLU A 537 -8.66 11.16 -22.16
N ASN A 538 -8.56 12.30 -21.47
CA ASN A 538 -7.60 12.43 -20.37
C ASN A 538 -8.06 11.62 -19.14
N THR A 539 -7.49 10.42 -19.00
CA THR A 539 -7.82 9.46 -17.96
C THR A 539 -6.84 9.48 -16.78
N TYR A 540 -5.77 10.26 -16.84
CA TYR A 540 -4.79 10.38 -15.76
C TYR A 540 -5.20 11.44 -14.73
N GLN A 541 -5.04 11.07 -13.46
CA GLN A 541 -5.17 11.96 -12.32
C GLN A 541 -3.81 12.09 -11.64
N ALA A 542 -3.20 13.27 -11.80
CA ALA A 542 -2.00 13.64 -11.07
C ALA A 542 -2.32 13.79 -9.57
N PRO A 543 -1.37 13.45 -8.67
CA PRO A 543 -1.52 13.80 -7.26
C PRO A 543 -1.55 15.33 -7.10
N PRO A 544 -2.41 15.88 -6.23
CA PRO A 544 -2.47 17.33 -5.99
C PRO A 544 -1.21 17.81 -5.26
N GLU A 545 -0.89 19.10 -5.38
CA GLU A 545 0.22 19.71 -4.62
C GLU A 545 -0.08 19.70 -3.11
N GLU A 546 -1.31 20.08 -2.73
CA GLU A 546 -1.79 20.05 -1.35
C GLU A 546 -2.39 18.68 -0.99
N ARG A 547 -1.60 17.83 -0.33
CA ARG A 547 -1.98 16.43 -0.02
C ARG A 547 -2.44 16.19 1.42
N THR A 548 -2.13 17.10 2.34
CA THR A 548 -2.40 16.91 3.79
C THR A 548 -3.89 16.94 4.15
N SER A 549 -4.70 17.59 3.31
CA SER A 549 -6.17 17.65 3.44
C SER A 549 -6.88 16.43 2.85
N VAL A 550 -6.21 15.63 2.01
CA VAL A 550 -6.80 14.44 1.37
C VAL A 550 -7.03 13.35 2.43
N GLN A 551 -8.29 13.00 2.62
CA GLN A 551 -8.70 11.87 3.45
C GLN A 551 -8.81 10.61 2.60
N VAL A 552 -8.40 9.49 3.19
CA VAL A 552 -8.51 8.16 2.60
C VAL A 552 -9.31 7.36 3.61
N ASP A 553 -10.58 7.15 3.29
CA ASP A 553 -11.51 6.48 4.18
C ASP A 553 -11.69 5.04 3.74
N VAL A 554 -11.54 4.12 4.69
CA VAL A 554 -11.91 2.72 4.55
C VAL A 554 -13.01 2.48 5.58
N ALA A 555 -14.24 2.26 5.14
CA ALA A 555 -15.38 2.08 6.05
C ALA A 555 -15.18 0.81 6.90
N PRO A 556 -15.35 0.85 8.23
CA PRO A 556 -15.18 -0.34 9.09
C PRO A 556 -16.13 -1.50 8.75
N THR A 557 -17.26 -1.20 8.10
CA THR A 557 -18.28 -2.16 7.65
C THR A 557 -18.18 -2.48 6.16
N SER A 558 -17.11 -2.07 5.49
CA SER A 558 -16.90 -2.36 4.07
C SER A 558 -16.74 -3.86 3.84
N ASP A 559 -17.45 -4.39 2.84
CA ASP A 559 -17.28 -5.77 2.36
C ASP A 559 -16.16 -5.87 1.29
N ARG A 560 -15.59 -4.73 0.85
CA ARG A 560 -14.63 -4.62 -0.26
C ARG A 560 -13.21 -4.32 0.20
N LEU A 561 -13.07 -3.51 1.25
CA LEU A 561 -11.81 -2.99 1.76
C LEU A 561 -11.73 -3.20 3.28
N GLN A 562 -10.61 -3.71 3.77
CA GLN A 562 -10.38 -3.96 5.19
C GLN A 562 -9.00 -3.45 5.58
N LEU A 563 -8.93 -2.62 6.63
CA LEU A 563 -7.63 -2.25 7.21
C LEU A 563 -6.94 -3.51 7.76
N LEU A 564 -5.64 -3.64 7.48
CA LEU A 564 -4.86 -4.79 7.93
C LEU A 564 -4.55 -4.70 9.43
N SER A 565 -4.65 -5.85 10.09
CA SER A 565 -4.11 -6.03 11.45
C SER A 565 -2.76 -6.75 11.38
N PRO A 566 -1.77 -6.39 12.21
CA PRO A 566 -0.50 -7.11 12.25
C PRO A 566 -0.71 -8.60 12.58
N PHE A 567 0.01 -9.48 11.88
CA PHE A 567 0.00 -10.91 12.22
C PHE A 567 0.73 -11.18 13.56
N LYS A 568 0.37 -12.29 14.22
CA LYS A 568 1.01 -12.76 15.46
C LYS A 568 2.50 -13.01 15.22
N ALA A 569 3.36 -12.42 16.04
CA ALA A 569 4.80 -12.70 16.00
C ALA A 569 5.10 -14.17 16.33
N TRP A 570 6.25 -14.67 15.87
CA TRP A 570 6.74 -15.98 16.27
C TRP A 570 7.06 -16.03 17.76
N ASP A 571 6.82 -17.20 18.35
CA ASP A 571 6.92 -17.47 19.78
C ASP A 571 8.32 -17.96 20.21
N GLY A 572 9.28 -18.00 19.28
CA GLY A 572 10.65 -18.43 19.54
C GLY A 572 10.85 -19.95 19.58
N LYS A 573 9.82 -20.74 19.23
CA LYS A 573 9.84 -22.20 19.37
C LYS A 573 9.81 -22.91 18.03
N ASP A 574 10.18 -24.18 18.06
CA ASP A 574 9.90 -25.11 16.96
C ASP A 574 8.40 -25.23 16.71
N LEU A 575 8.04 -25.57 15.48
CA LEU A 575 6.65 -25.87 15.15
C LEU A 575 6.37 -27.32 15.51
N THR A 576 5.50 -27.57 16.48
CA THR A 576 5.13 -28.93 16.90
C THR A 576 3.67 -29.23 16.64
N ASP A 577 3.38 -30.50 16.39
CA ASP A 577 2.05 -31.07 16.23
C ASP A 577 1.20 -30.40 15.13
N ALA A 578 1.84 -29.92 14.07
CA ALA A 578 1.14 -29.27 12.97
C ALA A 578 0.38 -30.28 12.11
N LYS A 579 -0.88 -29.97 11.83
CA LYS A 579 -1.70 -30.74 10.90
C LYS A 579 -1.29 -30.47 9.46
N ILE A 580 -1.37 -31.49 8.60
CA ILE A 580 -1.33 -31.26 7.16
C ILE A 580 -2.74 -30.82 6.75
N LEU A 581 -2.91 -29.57 6.32
CA LEU A 581 -4.19 -29.08 5.83
C LEU A 581 -4.54 -29.76 4.51
N ILE A 582 -3.62 -29.70 3.54
CA ILE A 582 -3.78 -30.33 2.24
C ILE A 582 -2.43 -30.84 1.73
N LYS A 583 -2.45 -32.04 1.16
CA LYS A 583 -1.37 -32.56 0.30
C LYS A 583 -1.79 -32.31 -1.15
N ALA A 584 -1.26 -31.26 -1.76
CA ALA A 584 -1.62 -30.84 -3.11
C ALA A 584 -0.91 -31.72 -4.16
N LYS A 585 -1.70 -32.35 -5.05
CA LYS A 585 -1.22 -33.20 -6.14
C LYS A 585 -1.17 -32.44 -7.47
N GLY A 586 -0.10 -32.63 -8.22
CA GLY A 586 0.09 -32.04 -9.55
C GLY A 586 0.32 -30.53 -9.52
N LYS A 587 -0.01 -29.88 -10.63
CA LYS A 587 0.21 -28.44 -10.85
C LYS A 587 -0.66 -27.60 -9.92
N CYS A 588 -0.03 -26.83 -9.03
CA CYS A 588 -0.72 -25.90 -8.13
C CYS A 588 -0.29 -24.45 -8.42
N THR A 589 -1.06 -23.76 -9.27
CA THR A 589 -0.81 -22.35 -9.63
C THR A 589 -1.35 -21.41 -8.56
N THR A 590 -0.99 -20.13 -8.61
CA THR A 590 -1.64 -19.10 -7.79
C THR A 590 -3.14 -18.94 -8.07
N ASP A 591 -3.63 -19.35 -9.24
CA ASP A 591 -5.09 -19.42 -9.50
C ASP A 591 -5.73 -20.61 -8.78
N HIS A 592 -5.00 -21.71 -8.52
CA HIS A 592 -5.49 -22.79 -7.65
C HIS A 592 -5.48 -22.41 -6.16
N ILE A 593 -4.51 -21.59 -5.74
CA ILE A 593 -4.34 -21.14 -4.35
C ILE A 593 -5.29 -20.00 -3.98
N SER A 594 -5.43 -18.98 -4.83
CA SER A 594 -6.26 -17.79 -4.58
C SER A 594 -6.87 -17.34 -5.90
N MET A 595 -8.04 -17.90 -6.25
CA MET A 595 -8.67 -17.68 -7.56
C MET A 595 -8.92 -16.19 -7.88
N ALA A 596 -8.93 -15.84 -9.17
CA ALA A 596 -9.34 -14.53 -9.66
C ALA A 596 -10.86 -14.49 -9.94
N GLY A 597 -11.30 -14.02 -11.11
CA GLY A 597 -12.71 -13.97 -11.50
C GLY A 597 -13.59 -13.29 -10.45
N PRO A 598 -14.62 -13.96 -9.90
CA PRO A 598 -15.56 -13.36 -8.95
C PRO A 598 -14.91 -12.94 -7.62
N TRP A 599 -13.72 -13.45 -7.29
CA TRP A 599 -13.01 -13.10 -6.06
C TRP A 599 -12.26 -11.78 -6.12
N LEU A 600 -12.09 -11.20 -7.32
CA LEU A 600 -11.42 -9.90 -7.47
C LEU A 600 -12.13 -8.78 -6.72
N LYS A 601 -13.44 -8.91 -6.47
CA LYS A 601 -14.18 -7.97 -5.64
C LYS A 601 -13.63 -7.88 -4.20
N TYR A 602 -13.02 -8.94 -3.67
CA TYR A 602 -12.51 -9.00 -2.29
C TYR A 602 -11.01 -8.74 -2.15
N ARG A 603 -10.33 -8.28 -3.20
CA ARG A 603 -8.86 -8.08 -3.17
C ARG A 603 -8.39 -7.06 -2.12
N GLY A 604 -9.25 -6.15 -1.69
CA GLY A 604 -8.99 -5.22 -0.59
C GLY A 604 -9.39 -5.73 0.79
N HIS A 605 -10.02 -6.91 0.90
CA HIS A 605 -10.59 -7.44 2.13
C HIS A 605 -10.05 -8.84 2.44
N LEU A 606 -9.05 -8.94 3.31
CA LEU A 606 -8.29 -10.16 3.54
C LEU A 606 -9.14 -11.33 4.07
N ASP A 607 -10.05 -11.10 5.01
CA ASP A 607 -10.85 -12.20 5.55
C ASP A 607 -11.83 -12.79 4.52
N ASN A 608 -12.52 -11.94 3.75
CA ASN A 608 -13.43 -12.36 2.67
C ASN A 608 -12.72 -13.11 1.54
N ILE A 609 -11.56 -12.62 1.07
CA ILE A 609 -10.85 -13.31 -0.02
C ILE A 609 -10.28 -14.65 0.44
N SER A 610 -9.95 -14.80 1.73
CA SER A 610 -9.48 -16.07 2.30
C SER A 610 -10.51 -17.21 2.21
N ASN A 611 -11.77 -16.92 1.87
CA ASN A 611 -12.77 -17.96 1.58
C ASN A 611 -12.54 -18.66 0.23
N ASN A 612 -11.52 -18.27 -0.54
CA ASN A 612 -11.11 -18.95 -1.77
C ASN A 612 -9.80 -19.72 -1.64
N TYR A 613 -9.22 -19.77 -0.44
CA TYR A 613 -7.92 -20.38 -0.22
C TYR A 613 -7.91 -21.86 -0.64
N MET A 614 -7.06 -22.18 -1.61
CA MET A 614 -6.80 -23.51 -2.17
C MET A 614 -8.02 -24.29 -2.69
N ILE A 615 -9.13 -23.62 -3.01
CA ILE A 615 -10.33 -24.29 -3.56
C ILE A 615 -10.10 -24.92 -4.94
N GLY A 616 -9.08 -24.49 -5.67
CA GLY A 616 -8.70 -25.09 -6.97
C GLY A 616 -7.59 -26.13 -6.88
N ALA A 617 -7.01 -26.37 -5.70
CA ALA A 617 -5.95 -27.36 -5.53
C ALA A 617 -6.51 -28.78 -5.45
N ILE A 618 -5.87 -29.72 -6.13
CA ILE A 618 -6.27 -31.14 -6.13
C ILE A 618 -5.70 -31.80 -4.87
N ASN A 619 -6.58 -32.33 -4.02
CA ASN A 619 -6.18 -33.08 -2.83
C ASN A 619 -5.69 -34.49 -3.22
N ALA A 620 -4.50 -34.87 -2.76
CA ALA A 620 -3.91 -36.18 -3.02
C ALA A 620 -4.70 -37.34 -2.38
N GLU A 621 -5.49 -37.07 -1.32
CA GLU A 621 -6.28 -38.10 -0.61
C GLU A 621 -7.40 -38.69 -1.46
N ASN A 622 -8.14 -37.84 -2.17
CA ASN A 622 -9.38 -38.22 -2.90
C ASN A 622 -9.35 -37.83 -4.39
N GLY A 623 -8.37 -37.06 -4.84
CA GLY A 623 -8.28 -36.59 -6.22
C GLY A 623 -9.26 -35.45 -6.57
N GLU A 624 -9.90 -34.84 -5.57
CA GLU A 624 -10.89 -33.79 -5.75
C GLU A 624 -10.34 -32.40 -5.39
N ALA A 625 -10.94 -31.36 -5.97
CA ALA A 625 -10.69 -29.97 -5.60
C ALA A 625 -11.66 -29.54 -4.49
N ASN A 626 -11.19 -28.73 -3.54
CA ASN A 626 -11.99 -28.17 -2.45
C ASN A 626 -12.73 -29.19 -1.53
N THR A 627 -12.26 -30.43 -1.47
CA THR A 627 -12.86 -31.47 -0.60
C THR A 627 -11.78 -32.04 0.31
N LEU A 628 -11.76 -31.63 1.58
CA LEU A 628 -10.80 -32.09 2.60
C LEU A 628 -11.49 -32.81 3.73
N LYS A 629 -10.89 -33.89 4.24
CA LYS A 629 -11.34 -34.50 5.49
C LYS A 629 -10.89 -33.64 6.67
N ASN A 630 -11.85 -33.02 7.37
CA ASN A 630 -11.58 -32.32 8.62
C ASN A 630 -11.15 -33.34 9.68
N GLN A 631 -9.91 -33.27 10.14
CA GLN A 631 -9.39 -34.25 11.09
C GLN A 631 -10.01 -34.14 12.50
N LEU A 632 -10.76 -33.06 12.79
CA LEU A 632 -11.46 -32.88 14.06
C LEU A 632 -12.83 -33.56 14.09
N THR A 633 -13.54 -33.57 12.96
CA THR A 633 -14.92 -34.11 12.86
C THR A 633 -14.99 -35.40 12.07
N GLY A 634 -14.01 -35.68 11.21
CA GLY A 634 -14.01 -36.80 10.26
C GLY A 634 -14.81 -36.53 8.98
N GLU A 635 -15.47 -35.38 8.86
CA GLU A 635 -16.32 -35.01 7.72
C GLU A 635 -15.52 -34.35 6.59
N TYR A 636 -16.00 -34.51 5.35
CA TYR A 636 -15.44 -33.79 4.20
C TYR A 636 -16.03 -32.39 4.09
N GLN A 637 -15.16 -31.38 4.04
CA GLN A 637 -15.52 -29.96 4.04
C GLN A 637 -14.62 -29.16 3.08
N PRO A 638 -15.03 -27.95 2.66
CA PRO A 638 -14.20 -27.02 1.92
C PRO A 638 -12.88 -26.69 2.61
N VAL A 639 -11.82 -26.48 1.82
CA VAL A 639 -10.48 -26.12 2.31
C VAL A 639 -10.48 -24.94 3.29
N PRO A 640 -11.12 -23.78 2.98
CA PRO A 640 -11.13 -22.64 3.90
C PRO A 640 -11.87 -22.95 5.20
N ASP A 641 -12.91 -23.78 5.18
CA ASP A 641 -13.70 -24.12 6.36
C ASP A 641 -12.88 -24.96 7.34
N VAL A 642 -12.14 -25.95 6.82
CA VAL A 642 -11.20 -26.76 7.63
C VAL A 642 -10.09 -25.89 8.21
N ALA A 643 -9.52 -24.99 7.40
CA ALA A 643 -8.47 -24.07 7.87
C ALA A 643 -8.97 -23.12 8.96
N ARG A 644 -10.21 -22.62 8.85
CA ARG A 644 -10.85 -21.80 9.90
C ARG A 644 -11.13 -22.61 11.16
N ALA A 645 -11.55 -23.87 11.04
CA ALA A 645 -11.75 -24.76 12.18
C ALA A 645 -10.44 -24.99 12.96
N TYR A 646 -9.33 -25.22 12.25
CA TYR A 646 -8.01 -25.32 12.88
C TYR A 646 -7.58 -24.01 13.53
N LYS A 647 -7.74 -22.87 12.85
CA LYS A 647 -7.45 -21.55 13.42
C LYS A 647 -8.23 -21.26 14.70
N ALA A 648 -9.52 -21.61 14.76
CA ALA A 648 -10.37 -21.38 15.91
C ALA A 648 -9.92 -22.14 17.17
N GLN A 649 -9.19 -23.24 17.00
CA GLN A 649 -8.62 -24.04 18.09
C GLN A 649 -7.10 -23.82 18.27
N ASP A 650 -6.53 -22.78 17.62
CA ASP A 650 -5.08 -22.49 17.55
C ASP A 650 -4.24 -23.70 17.12
N ILE A 651 -4.80 -24.56 16.26
CA ILE A 651 -4.10 -25.72 15.70
C ILE A 651 -3.24 -25.25 14.53
N PRO A 652 -1.89 -25.36 14.61
CA PRO A 652 -1.04 -25.01 13.50
C PRO A 652 -1.21 -26.01 12.37
N TRP A 653 -1.04 -25.53 11.14
CA TRP A 653 -1.05 -26.40 9.98
C TRP A 653 -0.02 -26.02 8.92
N VAL A 654 0.29 -27.01 8.07
CA VAL A 654 1.19 -26.89 6.92
C VAL A 654 0.50 -27.36 5.64
N VAL A 655 1.09 -27.01 4.49
CA VAL A 655 0.75 -27.59 3.18
C VAL A 655 1.92 -28.44 2.71
N ILE A 656 1.60 -29.57 2.09
CA ILE A 656 2.56 -30.41 1.36
C ILE A 656 2.25 -30.30 -0.14
N GLY A 657 3.23 -30.00 -1.00
CA GLY A 657 3.00 -29.84 -2.44
C GLY A 657 4.11 -30.41 -3.31
N GLU A 658 3.85 -30.49 -4.61
CA GLU A 658 4.81 -30.99 -5.62
C GLU A 658 5.72 -29.87 -6.16
N ASP A 659 6.01 -29.89 -7.46
CA ASP A 659 6.92 -28.96 -8.11
C ASP A 659 6.26 -27.66 -8.53
N ASN A 660 7.05 -26.59 -8.54
CA ASN A 660 6.70 -25.26 -9.01
C ASN A 660 5.39 -24.72 -8.40
N LEU A 661 5.17 -24.97 -7.10
CA LEU A 661 3.97 -24.49 -6.42
C LEU A 661 3.94 -22.97 -6.41
N GLY A 662 2.77 -22.40 -6.73
CA GLY A 662 2.59 -20.96 -6.85
C GLY A 662 2.98 -20.39 -8.22
N GLU A 663 3.05 -21.22 -9.26
CA GLU A 663 3.23 -20.75 -10.64
C GLU A 663 2.17 -19.70 -11.02
N GLY A 664 2.56 -18.70 -11.82
CA GLY A 664 1.63 -17.80 -12.47
C GLY A 664 1.61 -16.37 -11.91
N SER A 665 0.45 -15.93 -11.43
CA SER A 665 0.17 -14.51 -11.12
C SER A 665 0.94 -14.05 -9.88
N SER A 666 1.32 -12.77 -9.83
CA SER A 666 2.10 -12.19 -8.72
C SER A 666 1.31 -11.95 -7.42
N ARG A 667 0.02 -12.30 -7.38
CA ARG A 667 -0.90 -12.00 -6.27
C ARG A 667 -0.34 -12.42 -4.91
N GLU A 668 -0.15 -11.45 -4.03
CA GLU A 668 0.35 -11.71 -2.67
C GLU A 668 -0.71 -12.34 -1.74
N HIS A 669 -1.98 -12.29 -2.13
CA HIS A 669 -3.07 -12.95 -1.40
C HIS A 669 -2.83 -14.46 -1.23
N ALA A 670 -2.20 -15.10 -2.22
CA ALA A 670 -1.79 -16.51 -2.12
C ALA A 670 -0.83 -16.80 -0.94
N ALA A 671 -0.21 -15.77 -0.34
CA ALA A 671 0.59 -15.86 0.88
C ALA A 671 -0.12 -15.23 2.10
N LEU A 672 -0.90 -14.16 1.92
CA LEU A 672 -1.65 -13.52 3.01
C LEU A 672 -2.79 -14.42 3.55
N GLU A 673 -3.52 -15.08 2.66
CA GLU A 673 -4.65 -15.95 3.03
C GLU A 673 -4.22 -17.14 3.90
N PRO A 674 -3.21 -17.96 3.52
CA PRO A 674 -2.75 -19.04 4.40
C PRO A 674 -2.27 -18.49 5.74
N ARG A 675 -1.60 -17.34 5.75
CA ARG A 675 -1.13 -16.71 6.98
C ARG A 675 -2.29 -16.27 7.88
N HIS A 676 -3.32 -15.68 7.29
CA HIS A 676 -4.55 -15.26 7.97
C HIS A 676 -5.32 -16.45 8.52
N LEU A 677 -5.36 -17.57 7.79
CA LEU A 677 -6.05 -18.80 8.15
C LEU A 677 -5.27 -19.71 9.12
N GLY A 678 -4.16 -19.24 9.69
CA GLY A 678 -3.43 -19.95 10.73
C GLY A 678 -2.29 -20.84 10.25
N GLY A 679 -1.95 -20.81 8.96
CA GLY A 679 -0.85 -21.56 8.38
C GLY A 679 0.51 -21.14 8.93
N ARG A 680 1.47 -22.06 8.87
CA ARG A 680 2.85 -21.86 9.38
C ARG A 680 3.92 -22.14 8.33
N ALA A 681 3.77 -23.21 7.56
CA ALA A 681 4.75 -23.60 6.54
C ALA A 681 4.09 -24.17 5.30
N ILE A 682 4.74 -23.98 4.16
CA ILE A 682 4.42 -24.60 2.88
C ILE A 682 5.66 -25.42 2.50
N ILE A 683 5.51 -26.73 2.36
CA ILE A 683 6.63 -27.66 2.14
C ILE A 683 6.44 -28.35 0.79
N VAL A 684 7.38 -28.14 -0.13
CA VAL A 684 7.19 -28.54 -1.55
C VAL A 684 8.44 -29.14 -2.15
N LYS A 685 8.34 -29.70 -3.36
CA LYS A 685 9.53 -30.08 -4.14
C LYS A 685 10.25 -28.84 -4.68
N SER A 686 9.50 -27.86 -5.18
CA SER A 686 10.03 -26.57 -5.66
C SER A 686 8.96 -25.46 -5.69
N PHE A 687 9.38 -24.20 -5.62
CA PHE A 687 8.50 -23.01 -5.67
C PHE A 687 8.68 -22.20 -6.96
N ALA A 688 7.63 -21.47 -7.35
CA ALA A 688 7.77 -20.32 -8.23
C ALA A 688 8.31 -19.10 -7.47
N ARG A 689 9.20 -18.32 -8.11
CA ARG A 689 9.98 -17.21 -7.50
C ARG A 689 9.13 -16.18 -6.72
N ILE A 690 8.09 -15.63 -7.34
CA ILE A 690 7.28 -14.56 -6.73
C ILE A 690 6.52 -15.11 -5.52
N HIS A 691 5.96 -16.31 -5.64
CA HIS A 691 5.20 -16.91 -4.54
C HIS A 691 6.08 -17.21 -3.34
N GLU A 692 7.27 -17.77 -3.55
CA GLU A 692 8.25 -17.99 -2.47
C GLU A 692 8.56 -16.67 -1.74
N THR A 693 8.83 -15.59 -2.48
CA THR A 693 9.10 -14.26 -1.91
C THR A 693 7.91 -13.76 -1.10
N ASN A 694 6.69 -13.88 -1.63
CA ASN A 694 5.47 -13.48 -0.93
C ASN A 694 5.26 -14.26 0.37
N LEU A 695 5.52 -15.58 0.38
CA LEU A 695 5.43 -16.40 1.59
C LEU A 695 6.39 -15.90 2.67
N LYS A 696 7.64 -15.59 2.31
CA LYS A 696 8.63 -15.00 3.22
C LYS A 696 8.15 -13.66 3.76
N LYS A 697 7.64 -12.76 2.90
CA LYS A 697 7.15 -11.43 3.31
C LYS A 697 6.03 -11.48 4.33
N GLN A 698 5.19 -12.52 4.29
CA GLN A 698 4.06 -12.70 5.22
C GLN A 698 4.39 -13.53 6.46
N GLY A 699 5.66 -13.91 6.67
CA GLY A 699 6.06 -14.68 7.85
C GLY A 699 5.61 -16.14 7.82
N LEU A 700 5.45 -16.72 6.63
CA LEU A 700 5.33 -18.16 6.44
C LEU A 700 6.72 -18.76 6.15
N LEU A 701 6.87 -20.06 6.38
CA LEU A 701 8.07 -20.82 6.04
C LEU A 701 7.88 -21.54 4.68
N PRO A 702 8.33 -20.98 3.54
CA PRO A 702 8.51 -21.73 2.31
C PRO A 702 9.73 -22.64 2.45
N LEU A 703 9.49 -23.94 2.48
CA LEU A 703 10.51 -24.97 2.66
C LEU A 703 10.48 -25.94 1.49
N THR A 704 11.65 -26.41 1.07
CA THR A 704 11.77 -27.41 0.00
C THR A 704 12.34 -28.70 0.54
N PHE A 705 11.83 -29.84 0.07
CA PHE A 705 12.44 -31.13 0.40
C PHE A 705 13.86 -31.22 -0.18
N VAL A 706 14.82 -31.63 0.64
CA VAL A 706 16.17 -32.01 0.15
C VAL A 706 16.07 -33.27 -0.69
N ASP A 707 15.28 -34.24 -0.22
CA ASP A 707 14.89 -35.45 -0.97
C ASP A 707 13.41 -35.36 -1.35
N GLY A 708 13.15 -35.02 -2.62
CA GLY A 708 11.79 -34.89 -3.16
C GLY A 708 10.94 -36.16 -3.05
N SER A 709 11.53 -37.35 -2.86
CA SER A 709 10.78 -38.60 -2.64
C SER A 709 10.10 -38.65 -1.27
N ALA A 710 10.49 -37.79 -0.33
CA ALA A 710 9.81 -37.67 0.96
C ALA A 710 8.34 -37.28 0.80
N TYR A 711 7.99 -36.53 -0.25
CA TYR A 711 6.60 -36.20 -0.59
C TYR A 711 5.72 -37.45 -0.70
N ASP A 712 6.25 -38.54 -1.29
CA ASP A 712 5.47 -39.77 -1.54
C ASP A 712 5.19 -40.56 -0.27
N LYS A 713 6.04 -40.41 0.76
CA LYS A 713 5.93 -41.11 2.05
C LYS A 713 4.95 -40.44 3.03
N ILE A 714 4.67 -39.15 2.85
CA ILE A 714 3.81 -38.38 3.75
C ILE A 714 2.33 -38.59 3.42
N ASN A 715 1.52 -38.98 4.39
CA ASN A 715 0.08 -39.12 4.24
C ASN A 715 -0.67 -37.86 4.72
N PRO A 716 -1.85 -37.55 4.15
CA PRO A 716 -2.65 -36.39 4.56
C PRO A 716 -3.04 -36.37 6.05
N THR A 717 -3.13 -37.53 6.70
CA THR A 717 -3.48 -37.66 8.13
C THR A 717 -2.29 -37.59 9.08
N ASP A 718 -1.06 -37.52 8.56
CA ASP A 718 0.14 -37.41 9.38
C ASP A 718 0.18 -36.06 10.11
N VAL A 719 0.90 -36.05 11.23
CA VAL A 719 1.21 -34.84 12.01
C VAL A 719 2.70 -34.54 11.88
N VAL A 720 3.08 -33.29 11.74
CA VAL A 720 4.48 -32.92 11.49
C VAL A 720 5.03 -31.92 12.50
N ASP A 721 6.32 -32.05 12.79
CA ASP A 721 7.11 -31.05 13.50
C ASP A 721 8.17 -30.47 12.56
N ILE A 722 8.44 -29.16 12.68
CA ILE A 722 9.58 -28.50 12.03
C ILE A 722 10.56 -28.09 13.13
N VAL A 723 11.70 -28.77 13.14
CA VAL A 723 12.71 -28.69 14.20
C VAL A 723 13.94 -27.93 13.70
N GLY A 724 14.48 -27.07 14.56
CA GLY A 724 15.66 -26.25 14.31
C GLY A 724 15.37 -24.77 14.06
N LEU A 725 14.14 -24.31 14.29
CA LEU A 725 13.76 -22.89 14.11
C LEU A 725 14.51 -21.94 15.06
N PRO A 726 14.77 -22.28 16.35
CA PRO A 726 15.57 -21.44 17.24
C PRO A 726 17.00 -21.17 16.76
N GLU A 727 17.54 -22.04 15.91
CA GLU A 727 18.91 -21.96 15.40
C GLU A 727 18.96 -21.66 13.90
N PHE A 728 17.88 -21.11 13.34
CA PHE A 728 17.72 -20.86 11.92
C PHE A 728 18.73 -19.86 11.39
N ALA A 729 19.43 -20.24 10.31
CA ALA A 729 20.46 -19.44 9.68
C ALA A 729 20.51 -19.73 8.17
N PRO A 730 20.96 -18.78 7.33
CA PRO A 730 21.13 -19.02 5.91
C PRO A 730 21.96 -20.28 5.62
N GLY A 731 21.48 -21.13 4.71
CA GLY A 731 22.12 -22.38 4.33
C GLY A 731 22.05 -23.51 5.36
N LYS A 732 21.43 -23.30 6.54
CA LYS A 732 21.27 -24.34 7.55
C LYS A 732 19.93 -25.06 7.41
N GLN A 733 19.99 -26.34 7.04
CA GLN A 733 18.81 -27.17 6.87
C GLN A 733 17.99 -27.34 8.14
N LEU A 734 16.67 -27.36 7.97
CA LEU A 734 15.70 -27.73 9.00
C LEU A 734 15.36 -29.22 8.94
N THR A 735 14.77 -29.74 10.00
CA THR A 735 14.30 -31.14 10.04
C THR A 735 12.78 -31.18 10.07
N LEU A 736 12.18 -31.92 9.14
CA LEU A 736 10.78 -32.31 9.19
C LEU A 736 10.67 -33.66 9.87
N ARG A 737 10.07 -33.69 11.06
CA ARG A 737 9.71 -34.95 11.72
C ARG A 737 8.25 -35.28 11.40
N VAL A 738 8.02 -36.40 10.74
CA VAL A 738 6.70 -36.89 10.36
C VAL A 738 6.27 -37.94 11.38
N LYS A 739 5.07 -37.77 11.93
CA LYS A 739 4.44 -38.69 12.89
C LYS A 739 3.22 -39.32 12.22
N PRO A 740 3.38 -40.51 11.61
CA PRO A 740 2.27 -41.22 11.02
C PRO A 740 1.23 -41.60 12.07
N GLN A 741 -0.04 -41.69 11.67
CA GLN A 741 -1.10 -42.20 12.56
C GLN A 741 -0.83 -43.65 13.00
N ASN A 742 -0.26 -44.45 12.10
CA ASN A 742 0.13 -45.83 12.32
C ASN A 742 1.58 -46.03 11.86
N GLY A 743 2.53 -46.11 12.78
CA GLY A 743 3.95 -46.35 12.48
C GLY A 743 4.90 -45.55 13.37
N GLU A 744 6.21 -45.79 13.19
CA GLU A 744 7.24 -45.02 13.87
C GLU A 744 7.43 -43.66 13.19
N ALA A 745 7.73 -42.64 14.01
CA ALA A 745 8.09 -41.33 13.49
C ALA A 745 9.39 -41.41 12.68
N TRP A 746 9.46 -40.65 11.59
CA TRP A 746 10.64 -40.60 10.73
C TRP A 746 10.97 -39.15 10.37
N GLU A 747 12.20 -38.90 9.94
CA GLU A 747 12.70 -37.55 9.68
C GLU A 747 13.20 -37.40 8.25
N THR A 748 13.06 -36.20 7.69
CA THR A 748 13.70 -35.76 6.45
C THR A 748 14.21 -34.34 6.59
N LYS A 749 15.14 -33.94 5.72
CA LYS A 749 15.72 -32.59 5.72
C LYS A 749 14.96 -31.66 4.78
N LEU A 750 14.84 -30.41 5.22
CA LEU A 750 14.24 -29.33 4.47
C LEU A 750 15.27 -28.23 4.22
N ASP A 751 15.35 -27.80 2.97
CA ASP A 751 16.09 -26.62 2.54
C ASP A 751 15.21 -25.37 2.58
N HIS A 752 15.87 -24.22 2.58
CA HIS A 752 15.25 -22.92 2.46
C HIS A 752 16.21 -21.91 1.83
N THR A 753 15.69 -20.81 1.28
CA THR A 753 16.50 -19.80 0.59
C THR A 753 16.53 -18.44 1.29
N PHE A 754 16.10 -18.38 2.56
CA PHE A 754 16.22 -17.19 3.41
C PHE A 754 17.68 -16.73 3.55
N ASN A 755 17.92 -15.43 3.37
CA ASN A 755 19.18 -14.76 3.75
C ASN A 755 19.08 -14.21 5.19
N GLU A 756 20.12 -13.50 5.67
CA GLU A 756 20.13 -12.96 7.04
C GLU A 756 18.98 -11.97 7.29
N GLU A 757 18.69 -11.06 6.35
CA GLU A 757 17.62 -10.05 6.47
C GLU A 757 16.20 -10.64 6.36
N GLN A 758 16.11 -11.83 5.79
CA GLN A 758 14.89 -12.61 5.72
C GLN A 758 14.82 -13.64 6.89
N GLY A 759 15.81 -13.73 7.78
CA GLY A 759 15.88 -14.75 8.84
C GLY A 759 14.69 -14.74 9.81
N ILE A 760 14.42 -15.85 10.50
CA ILE A 760 13.24 -16.04 11.39
C ILE A 760 13.06 -14.92 12.42
N SER A 761 14.14 -14.40 13.02
CA SER A 761 14.02 -13.32 14.01
C SER A 761 13.51 -12.01 13.39
N GLU A 762 13.78 -11.74 12.11
CA GLU A 762 13.22 -10.59 11.40
C GLU A 762 11.91 -10.95 10.71
N VAL A 763 11.82 -12.01 9.91
CA VAL A 763 10.59 -12.35 9.17
C VAL A 763 9.42 -12.72 10.05
N MET A 764 9.67 -13.32 11.22
CA MET A 764 8.60 -13.66 12.15
C MET A 764 8.43 -12.67 13.32
N SER A 765 9.31 -11.66 13.46
CA SER A 765 9.08 -10.52 14.38
C SER A 765 8.73 -9.19 13.67
N ARG A 766 8.94 -9.08 12.36
CA ARG A 766 8.52 -7.95 11.52
C ARG A 766 6.98 -7.90 11.54
N LYS A 767 6.29 -6.80 11.85
CA LYS A 767 6.55 -5.36 11.63
C LYS A 767 6.96 -5.01 10.20
N THR A 768 6.71 -5.85 9.20
CA THR A 768 6.90 -5.54 7.76
C THR A 768 5.99 -4.39 7.32
N ILE A 769 5.04 -4.02 8.20
CA ILE A 769 4.24 -2.81 8.08
C ILE A 769 4.37 -1.92 9.32
N ARG A 770 5.62 -1.68 9.73
CA ARG A 770 6.06 -0.48 10.44
C ARG A 770 7.38 -0.06 9.81
N VAL A 771 7.34 0.39 8.56
CA VAL A 771 8.49 1.10 7.98
C VAL A 771 8.55 2.48 8.63
N GLY A 772 9.30 2.53 9.71
CA GLY A 772 9.50 3.71 10.53
C GLY A 772 10.45 3.40 11.67
N CYS A 773 11.62 2.84 11.37
CA CYS A 773 12.85 2.90 12.16
C CYS A 773 13.95 2.06 11.48
N VAL A 774 14.44 2.46 10.32
CA VAL A 774 15.80 2.12 9.89
C VAL A 774 16.44 3.39 9.36
N ASN A 775 17.51 3.81 10.05
CA ASN A 775 18.48 4.84 9.69
C ASN A 775 18.05 6.33 9.69
N TYR A 776 17.99 6.88 10.91
CA TYR A 776 18.51 8.25 11.18
C TYR A 776 19.64 8.25 12.23
N GLY A 777 20.33 7.11 12.42
CA GLY A 777 21.36 6.93 13.46
C GLY A 777 22.74 6.44 12.97
N VAL A 778 22.91 6.03 11.70
CA VAL A 778 24.13 5.30 11.29
C VAL A 778 25.05 6.08 10.34
N CYS A 779 24.61 7.18 9.70
CA CYS A 779 25.50 7.96 8.81
C CYS A 779 26.19 9.17 9.45
N VAL A 780 25.71 9.70 10.58
CA VAL A 780 26.35 10.87 11.23
C VAL A 780 27.51 10.45 12.15
N PHE A 781 27.52 9.19 12.63
CA PHE A 781 28.58 8.69 13.52
C PHE A 781 29.87 8.32 12.77
N TYR A 782 29.76 7.77 11.55
CA TYR A 782 30.95 7.45 10.72
C TYR A 782 31.55 8.70 10.03
N GLN A 783 30.75 9.72 9.71
CA GLN A 783 31.26 10.97 9.15
C GLN A 783 31.94 11.86 10.20
N LEU A 784 31.50 11.83 11.47
CA LEU A 784 32.19 12.52 12.55
C LEU A 784 33.46 11.78 13.02
N LEU A 785 33.49 10.45 12.96
CA LEU A 785 34.68 9.65 13.28
C LEU A 785 35.78 9.82 12.22
N ALA A 786 35.42 9.92 10.93
CA ALA A 786 36.37 10.20 9.85
C ALA A 786 36.91 11.64 9.89
N PHE A 787 36.09 12.63 10.28
CA PHE A 787 36.55 14.01 10.44
C PHE A 787 37.46 14.18 11.66
N PHE A 788 37.20 13.46 12.77
CA PHE A 788 38.08 13.45 13.95
C PHE A 788 39.39 12.69 13.70
N LEU A 789 39.36 11.55 13.02
CA LEU A 789 40.58 10.78 12.73
C LEU A 789 41.50 11.49 11.73
N VAL A 790 40.97 12.24 10.77
CA VAL A 790 41.79 13.01 9.82
C VAL A 790 42.34 14.31 10.43
N THR A 791 41.62 14.96 11.34
CA THR A 791 42.09 16.21 12.00
C THR A 791 43.08 15.91 13.14
N PHE A 792 42.97 14.76 13.81
CA PHE A 792 43.88 14.36 14.90
C PHE A 792 45.21 13.78 14.39
N TYR A 793 45.23 13.17 13.20
CA TYR A 793 46.46 12.59 12.62
C TYR A 793 47.34 13.62 11.87
N CYS A 794 46.79 14.75 11.44
CA CYS A 794 47.56 15.84 10.80
C CYS A 794 48.02 16.95 11.77
N GLY A 795 47.47 17.05 12.98
CA GLY A 795 47.85 18.09 13.97
C GLY A 795 49.04 17.76 14.88
N ILE A 796 49.39 16.47 15.04
CA ILE A 796 50.35 16.02 16.07
C ILE A 796 51.82 16.01 15.57
N ARG A 797 52.09 16.41 14.33
CA ARG A 797 53.47 16.57 13.82
C ARG A 797 53.99 18.00 13.68
N TYR A 798 53.20 19.02 14.01
CA TYR A 798 53.61 20.43 13.83
C TYR A 798 53.88 21.20 15.14
N VAL A 799 53.67 20.59 16.31
CA VAL A 799 53.79 21.29 17.61
C VAL A 799 55.09 20.92 18.38
N ALA A 800 55.86 19.95 17.88
CA ALA A 800 57.14 19.56 18.48
C ALA A 800 58.31 20.51 18.16
N TYR A 801 58.13 21.54 17.34
CA TYR A 801 59.20 22.45 16.91
C TYR A 801 59.07 23.89 17.43
N THR A 802 57.99 24.23 18.12
CA THR A 802 57.73 25.60 18.59
C THR A 802 57.87 25.77 20.10
N TYR A 803 58.12 24.68 20.83
CA TYR A 803 58.31 24.69 22.30
C TYR A 803 59.79 24.84 22.74
N LEU A 804 60.73 25.02 21.81
CA LEU A 804 62.16 25.15 22.11
C LEU A 804 62.69 26.59 22.08
N ILE A 805 61.84 27.59 21.83
CA ILE A 805 62.25 29.00 21.84
C ILE A 805 61.35 29.76 22.81
N ALA A 806 61.93 30.10 23.96
CA ALA A 806 61.50 31.08 24.95
C ALA A 806 60.26 30.69 25.78
N LEU A 807 60.34 30.20 27.02
CA LEU A 807 61.39 30.27 28.05
C LEU A 807 61.95 31.67 28.37
N LEU A 808 61.25 32.71 27.94
CA LEU A 808 61.44 34.10 28.38
C LEU A 808 60.03 34.70 28.22
N PHE A 809 59.16 34.80 29.22
CA PHE A 809 59.26 35.68 30.37
C PHE A 809 58.11 35.30 31.35
N PHE A 810 58.46 34.86 32.57
CA PHE A 810 57.76 34.93 33.88
C PHE A 810 56.25 34.54 33.96
N GLY A 811 55.82 33.50 34.67
CA GLY A 811 55.81 33.30 36.14
C GLY A 811 54.49 33.84 36.73
N ASP A 812 53.61 33.18 37.48
CA ASP A 812 53.66 31.98 38.33
C ASP A 812 52.24 31.36 38.52
N PHE A 813 52.19 30.22 39.23
CA PHE A 813 51.25 29.11 39.11
C PHE A 813 50.17 29.02 40.23
N GLN A 814 49.07 28.27 39.93
CA GLN A 814 48.19 27.40 40.78
C GLN A 814 46.73 27.92 40.96
N PRO A 815 45.67 27.07 40.91
CA PRO A 815 45.62 25.75 41.57
C PRO A 815 44.83 24.57 40.90
N THR A 816 45.20 23.35 41.32
CA THR A 816 44.44 22.10 41.58
C THR A 816 43.24 21.63 40.70
N THR A 817 43.48 20.51 39.99
CA THR A 817 42.68 19.30 39.59
C THR A 817 41.31 18.96 40.25
N PRO A 818 40.54 17.93 39.76
CA PRO A 818 40.28 17.42 38.39
C PRO A 818 38.83 16.89 38.09
N ARG A 819 38.54 16.64 36.79
CA ARG A 819 37.66 15.59 36.18
C ARG A 819 36.13 15.57 36.44
N ARG A 820 35.32 15.58 35.35
CA ARG A 820 34.58 14.40 34.80
C ARG A 820 33.66 14.71 33.59
N GLN A 821 33.37 13.65 32.83
CA GLN A 821 32.55 13.47 31.62
C GLN A 821 31.02 13.62 31.83
N LEU A 822 30.26 13.80 30.72
CA LEU A 822 29.00 13.13 30.28
C LEU A 822 28.18 14.10 29.38
N ASP A 823 27.85 13.79 28.12
CA ASP A 823 26.78 12.92 27.56
C ASP A 823 25.39 13.59 27.42
N MET A 824 24.73 13.25 26.30
CA MET A 824 23.51 13.77 25.69
C MET A 824 22.20 13.46 26.46
N ARG A 825 21.14 14.26 26.23
CA ARG A 825 19.73 13.82 26.06
C ARG A 825 18.75 15.00 25.90
N GLY A 826 17.69 14.81 25.09
CA GLY A 826 16.52 15.70 25.09
C GLY A 826 15.40 15.28 24.13
N THR A 827 14.29 14.79 24.68
CA THR A 827 13.09 14.33 23.96
C THR A 827 11.77 14.82 24.61
N GLN A 828 10.83 15.25 23.73
CA GLN A 828 9.34 15.30 23.69
C GLN A 828 8.42 15.49 24.93
N LEU A 829 7.35 16.34 24.78
CA LEU A 829 6.00 16.48 25.44
C LEU A 829 5.03 16.75 24.29
N LEU A 830 3.75 16.34 24.28
CA LEU A 830 2.78 16.04 25.34
C LEU A 830 1.58 15.32 24.63
N ARG A 831 0.81 14.34 25.18
CA ARG A 831 -0.65 14.11 24.82
C ARG A 831 -1.59 13.88 26.06
N THR A 832 -2.89 14.21 25.87
CA THR A 832 -4.27 13.76 26.36
C THR A 832 -4.84 13.65 27.77
N SER A 833 -6.12 13.97 27.88
CA SER A 833 -7.14 13.57 28.87
C SER A 833 -8.49 14.14 28.45
N PHE A 834 -9.66 13.51 28.43
CA PHE A 834 -10.21 12.20 28.69
C PHE A 834 -11.56 11.79 28.02
N GLU A 835 -11.86 10.50 28.03
CA GLU A 835 -12.49 9.72 26.97
C GLU A 835 -14.01 9.83 26.70
N ALA A 836 -14.34 9.65 25.41
CA ALA A 836 -15.31 8.67 24.93
C ALA A 836 -15.16 8.47 23.40
N LEU A 837 -14.15 7.70 22.98
CA LEU A 837 -13.90 7.21 21.60
C LEU A 837 -12.97 5.99 21.73
N PRO A 838 -13.12 4.89 20.95
CA PRO A 838 -12.43 3.62 21.22
C PRO A 838 -10.91 3.79 21.28
N SER A 839 -10.34 3.23 22.33
CA SER A 839 -9.39 3.91 23.21
C SER A 839 -7.93 3.47 23.01
N GLN A 840 -7.39 3.54 21.78
CA GLN A 840 -5.96 3.24 21.59
C GLN A 840 -5.23 3.99 20.45
N ALA A 841 -5.80 5.07 19.91
CA ALA A 841 -5.06 5.92 18.96
C ALA A 841 -5.37 7.39 19.14
N ARG A 842 -5.00 7.97 20.29
CA ARG A 842 -4.69 9.40 20.38
C ARG A 842 -3.73 9.80 21.52
N LEU A 843 -2.69 8.99 21.83
CA LEU A 843 -1.59 9.29 22.78
C LEU A 843 -0.13 9.39 22.20
N SER A 844 0.07 9.30 20.87
CA SER A 844 1.33 9.49 20.08
C SER A 844 2.20 10.76 20.23
N THR A 845 2.36 11.31 21.43
CA THR A 845 3.52 12.13 21.80
C THR A 845 4.43 11.38 22.79
N TYR A 846 4.17 10.08 22.96
CA TYR A 846 4.96 9.11 23.71
C TYR A 846 6.07 8.44 22.90
N ALA A 847 6.44 8.95 21.73
CA ALA A 847 7.50 8.38 20.90
C ALA A 847 8.92 8.53 21.50
N THR A 848 9.02 8.97 22.76
CA THR A 848 10.26 9.05 23.54
C THR A 848 10.12 8.59 24.99
N GLY A 849 9.01 7.92 25.34
CA GLY A 849 8.81 7.35 26.67
C GLY A 849 8.28 8.30 27.75
N VAL A 850 8.12 9.61 27.50
CA VAL A 850 7.45 10.54 28.42
C VAL A 850 7.00 11.76 27.63
N PRO A 851 5.90 12.43 27.97
CA PRO A 851 5.73 13.78 27.49
C PRO A 851 6.65 14.75 28.34
N LYS A 852 7.28 15.87 27.86
CA LYS A 852 8.12 16.98 28.50
C LYS A 852 7.48 17.60 29.76
N ARG A 853 7.32 16.83 30.83
CA ARG A 853 6.43 17.18 31.95
C ARG A 853 6.70 18.59 32.44
N THR A 854 5.66 19.30 32.80
CA THR A 854 5.76 20.67 33.31
C THR A 854 5.81 20.57 34.84
N LEU A 855 7.01 20.62 35.40
CA LEU A 855 7.27 20.31 36.80
C LEU A 855 7.24 21.58 37.65
N MET A 856 6.35 21.62 38.65
CA MET A 856 6.39 22.66 39.69
C MET A 856 7.71 22.52 40.45
N VAL A 857 8.54 23.56 40.38
CA VAL A 857 9.87 23.60 41.02
C VAL A 857 9.96 24.61 42.16
N ASN A 858 8.87 25.33 42.45
CA ASN A 858 8.82 26.37 43.48
C ASN A 858 7.88 25.99 44.64
N GLN A 859 8.47 25.80 45.83
CA GLN A 859 7.72 25.39 47.02
C GLN A 859 6.89 26.53 47.63
N ASP A 860 7.38 27.77 47.63
CA ASP A 860 6.63 28.93 48.13
C ASP A 860 5.36 29.18 47.30
N LEU A 861 5.50 29.10 45.98
CA LEU A 861 4.37 29.18 45.07
C LEU A 861 3.37 28.03 45.31
N ALA A 862 3.86 26.80 45.44
CA ALA A 862 3.00 25.66 45.75
C ALA A 862 2.23 25.85 47.07
N ASN A 863 2.90 26.36 48.11
CA ASN A 863 2.27 26.67 49.41
C ASN A 863 1.17 27.73 49.25
N ARG A 864 1.46 28.86 48.60
CA ARG A 864 0.48 29.94 48.39
C ARG A 864 -0.73 29.49 47.55
N LEU A 865 -0.50 28.67 46.53
CA LEU A 865 -1.58 28.12 45.69
C LEU A 865 -2.44 27.11 46.46
N ALA A 866 -1.82 26.31 47.33
CA ALA A 866 -2.57 25.45 48.24
C ALA A 866 -3.39 26.31 49.22
N GLU A 867 -2.82 27.33 49.86
CA GLU A 867 -3.54 28.23 50.77
C GLU A 867 -4.70 28.99 50.10
N ALA A 868 -4.62 29.23 48.80
CA ALA A 868 -5.66 29.93 48.03
C ALA A 868 -6.95 29.10 47.82
N TYR A 869 -6.92 27.78 48.04
CA TYR A 869 -8.08 26.89 47.89
C TYR A 869 -8.69 26.52 49.24
N ASP A 870 -10.02 26.39 49.30
CA ASP A 870 -10.71 25.95 50.52
C ASP A 870 -10.73 24.41 50.61
N TRP A 871 -9.82 23.87 51.41
CA TRP A 871 -9.67 22.43 51.63
C TRP A 871 -10.60 21.86 52.71
N SER A 872 -11.44 22.68 53.35
CA SER A 872 -12.27 22.24 54.48
C SER A 872 -13.14 21.02 54.13
N TYR A 873 -13.61 20.93 52.89
CA TYR A 873 -14.41 19.83 52.36
C TYR A 873 -13.66 18.50 52.28
N TYR A 874 -12.35 18.50 52.05
CA TYR A 874 -11.58 17.30 51.71
C TYR A 874 -10.67 16.79 52.85
N LYS A 875 -10.80 17.33 54.07
CA LYS A 875 -10.02 16.90 55.25
C LYS A 875 -10.17 15.40 55.55
N ASN A 876 -11.34 14.84 55.28
CA ASN A 876 -11.63 13.41 55.46
C ASN A 876 -11.81 12.66 54.11
N GLY A 877 -11.53 13.32 52.99
CA GLY A 877 -11.65 12.77 51.64
C GLY A 877 -10.31 12.30 51.06
N ASP A 878 -10.37 11.66 49.90
CA ASP A 878 -9.21 11.27 49.12
C ASP A 878 -8.90 12.32 48.05
N ILE A 879 -7.61 12.60 47.83
CA ILE A 879 -7.15 13.43 46.72
C ILE A 879 -6.42 12.53 45.72
N LEU A 880 -6.79 12.61 44.45
CA LEU A 880 -6.05 11.98 43.35
C LEU A 880 -5.24 13.04 42.61
N GLU A 881 -3.91 13.00 42.76
CA GLU A 881 -3.00 13.93 42.10
C GLU A 881 -2.30 13.29 40.92
N MET A 882 -2.42 13.94 39.76
CA MET A 882 -1.96 13.44 38.48
C MET A 882 -0.68 14.15 38.04
N ASN A 883 0.37 13.38 37.77
CA ASN A 883 1.73 13.88 37.50
C ASN A 883 2.25 14.89 38.55
N PRO A 884 2.33 14.50 39.84
CA PRO A 884 2.87 15.33 40.91
C PRO A 884 4.33 15.77 40.70
N GLY A 885 5.12 15.06 39.89
CA GLY A 885 6.51 15.40 39.63
C GLY A 885 7.36 15.39 40.89
N PHE A 886 7.91 16.53 41.30
CA PHE A 886 8.67 16.65 42.56
C PHE A 886 7.80 16.61 43.82
N GLY A 887 6.47 16.58 43.67
CA GLY A 887 5.49 16.54 44.77
C GLY A 887 5.48 17.81 45.62
N LEU A 888 5.86 18.96 45.06
CA LEU A 888 5.82 20.23 45.81
C LEU A 888 4.38 20.64 46.12
N PHE A 889 3.45 20.45 45.18
CA PHE A 889 2.01 20.59 45.42
C PHE A 889 1.51 19.53 46.40
N THR A 890 1.93 18.27 46.25
CA THR A 890 1.61 17.20 47.18
C THR A 890 1.93 17.59 48.63
N ARG A 891 3.13 18.13 48.89
CA ARG A 891 3.56 18.60 50.21
C ARG A 891 2.75 19.80 50.69
N ALA A 892 2.55 20.78 49.81
CA ALA A 892 1.79 21.98 50.13
C ALA A 892 0.34 21.64 50.52
N ILE A 893 -0.34 20.84 49.69
CA ILE A 893 -1.70 20.32 49.93
C ILE A 893 -1.73 19.49 51.20
N TRP A 894 -0.76 18.60 51.44
CA TRP A 894 -0.69 17.80 52.67
C TRP A 894 -0.64 18.67 53.93
N ASN A 895 0.16 19.74 53.91
CA ASN A 895 0.32 20.62 55.07
C ASN A 895 -0.97 21.37 55.42
N VAL A 896 -1.78 21.75 54.42
CA VAL A 896 -3.00 22.54 54.62
C VAL A 896 -4.29 21.71 54.69
N ALA A 897 -4.42 20.67 53.86
CA ALA A 897 -5.64 19.88 53.69
C ALA A 897 -5.67 18.62 54.56
N LYS A 898 -4.50 18.00 54.80
CA LYS A 898 -4.34 16.73 55.52
C LYS A 898 -5.42 15.70 55.17
N PRO A 899 -5.58 15.34 53.88
CA PRO A 899 -6.65 14.44 53.43
C PRO A 899 -6.52 13.05 54.08
N ARG A 900 -7.61 12.29 54.02
CA ARG A 900 -7.61 10.89 54.47
C ARG A 900 -6.58 10.06 53.71
N ARG A 901 -6.51 10.26 52.39
CA ARG A 901 -5.48 9.69 51.51
C ARG A 901 -5.12 10.67 50.40
N HIS A 902 -3.85 10.67 49.99
CA HIS A 902 -3.41 11.39 48.80
C HIS A 902 -2.76 10.39 47.84
N VAL A 903 -3.44 10.07 46.74
CA VAL A 903 -2.97 9.09 45.76
C VAL A 903 -2.27 9.80 44.61
N LEU A 904 -1.02 9.44 44.39
CA LEU A 904 -0.09 10.07 43.47
C LEU A 904 0.09 9.19 42.24
N MET A 905 -0.41 9.64 41.10
CA MET A 905 -0.37 8.90 39.84
C MET A 905 0.81 9.39 39.00
N GLU A 906 1.93 8.71 39.12
CA GLU A 906 3.20 9.15 38.54
C GLU A 906 3.90 7.99 37.80
N PRO A 907 3.66 7.80 36.49
CA PRO A 907 4.22 6.66 35.77
C PRO A 907 5.74 6.72 35.54
N HIS A 908 6.41 7.84 35.87
CA HIS A 908 7.81 8.04 35.56
C HIS A 908 8.75 7.70 36.73
N LYS A 909 9.58 6.68 36.49
CA LYS A 909 10.49 6.08 37.48
C LYS A 909 11.43 7.05 38.21
N LYS A 910 11.79 8.19 37.60
CA LYS A 910 12.69 9.19 38.21
C LYS A 910 12.09 9.89 39.44
N PHE A 911 10.77 10.05 39.51
CA PHE A 911 10.12 10.77 40.61
C PHE A 911 9.66 9.84 41.73
N ILE A 912 9.60 8.53 41.46
CA ILE A 912 9.18 7.50 42.42
C ILE A 912 9.94 7.60 43.74
N PRO A 913 11.30 7.66 43.78
CA PRO A 913 12.01 7.68 45.05
C PRO A 913 11.69 8.92 45.91
N ILE A 914 11.33 10.04 45.28
CA ILE A 914 10.96 11.27 45.97
C ILE A 914 9.57 11.13 46.60
N MET A 915 8.66 10.42 45.94
CA MET A 915 7.31 10.18 46.45
C MET A 915 7.32 9.11 47.56
N GLU A 916 8.15 8.08 47.41
CA GLU A 916 8.36 7.03 48.43
C GLU A 916 8.98 7.59 49.73
N ASP A 917 9.94 8.52 49.65
CA ASP A 917 10.48 9.20 50.85
C ASP A 917 9.39 10.04 51.56
N PHE A 918 8.44 10.60 50.81
CA PHE A 918 7.35 11.37 51.39
C PHE A 918 6.30 10.49 52.06
N ASP A 919 5.98 9.32 51.49
CA ASP A 919 5.08 8.32 52.09
C ASP A 919 5.55 7.90 53.50
N ALA A 920 6.85 7.61 53.66
CA ALA A 920 7.45 7.21 54.93
C ALA A 920 7.21 8.22 56.09
N LYS A 921 6.94 9.49 55.78
CA LYS A 921 6.70 10.58 56.75
C LYS A 921 5.21 10.87 56.99
N THR A 922 4.31 10.14 56.34
CA THR A 922 2.85 10.37 56.38
C THR A 922 2.02 9.19 56.87
N GLU A 923 2.67 8.23 57.53
CA GLU A 923 2.03 7.04 58.13
C GLU A 923 1.23 6.21 57.09
N GLY A 924 1.68 6.17 55.83
CA GLY A 924 1.04 5.36 54.78
C GLY A 924 -0.20 6.01 54.12
N ARG A 925 -0.51 7.27 54.45
CA ARG A 925 -1.66 7.99 53.88
C ARG A 925 -1.39 8.55 52.48
N ILE A 926 -0.14 8.66 52.07
CA ILE A 926 0.23 9.03 50.71
C ILE A 926 0.53 7.76 49.92
N LYS A 927 -0.26 7.48 48.89
CA LYS A 927 -0.08 6.27 48.08
C LYS A 927 0.42 6.63 46.70
N TYR A 928 1.62 6.15 46.38
CA TYR A 928 2.14 6.29 45.03
C TYR A 928 1.72 5.10 44.15
N THR A 929 1.43 5.37 42.87
CA THR A 929 1.20 4.37 41.84
C THR A 929 1.89 4.74 40.54
N SER A 930 2.44 3.73 39.85
CA SER A 930 3.06 3.88 38.52
C SER A 930 2.04 3.95 37.39
N LEU A 931 0.76 3.99 37.71
CA LEU A 931 -0.30 4.06 36.72
C LEU A 931 -0.42 5.47 36.12
N GLU A 932 -0.84 5.52 34.87
CA GLU A 932 -1.00 6.77 34.14
C GLU A 932 -2.30 7.45 34.55
N GLY A 933 -2.20 8.63 35.18
CA GLY A 933 -3.35 9.47 35.48
C GLY A 933 -4.17 9.82 34.26
N TYR A 934 -3.56 9.82 33.08
CA TYR A 934 -4.20 10.14 31.82
C TYR A 934 -4.76 8.94 31.02
N ASP A 935 -4.92 7.79 31.69
CA ASP A 935 -5.77 6.66 31.26
C ASP A 935 -6.96 6.40 32.24
N TRP A 936 -8.23 6.35 31.79
CA TRP A 936 -9.37 6.15 32.71
C TRP A 936 -9.38 4.75 33.30
N ALA A 937 -8.83 3.75 32.59
CA ALA A 937 -8.76 2.37 33.09
C ALA A 937 -7.89 2.28 34.35
N THR A 938 -6.94 3.21 34.52
CA THR A 938 -6.14 3.34 35.74
C THR A 938 -7.03 3.59 36.96
N TYR A 939 -8.06 4.42 36.84
CA TYR A 939 -8.86 4.81 37.99
C TYR A 939 -9.81 3.69 38.42
N ASP A 940 -10.35 2.93 37.46
CA ASP A 940 -11.12 1.73 37.76
C ASP A 940 -10.26 0.72 38.54
N LYS A 941 -8.97 0.60 38.20
CA LYS A 941 -8.03 -0.24 38.95
C LYS A 941 -7.84 0.25 40.39
N LEU A 942 -7.67 1.56 40.60
CA LEU A 942 -7.52 2.15 41.94
C LEU A 942 -8.76 2.00 42.83
N ILE A 943 -9.94 1.90 42.22
CA ILE A 943 -11.18 1.60 42.94
C ILE A 943 -11.28 0.10 43.22
N ALA A 944 -10.97 -0.73 42.23
CA ALA A 944 -11.09 -2.19 42.32
C ALA A 944 -10.13 -2.80 43.37
N ASP A 945 -8.94 -2.25 43.52
CA ASP A 945 -7.98 -2.68 44.54
C ASP A 945 -8.17 -1.98 45.90
N GLY A 946 -9.18 -1.11 46.01
CA GLY A 946 -9.51 -0.38 47.24
C GLY A 946 -8.55 0.77 47.57
N THR A 947 -7.63 1.14 46.67
CA THR A 947 -6.69 2.25 46.85
C THR A 947 -7.41 3.58 47.08
N ILE A 948 -8.55 3.79 46.41
CA ILE A 948 -9.53 4.81 46.76
C ILE A 948 -10.91 4.18 46.95
N THR A 949 -11.72 4.78 47.81
CA THR A 949 -13.09 4.31 48.08
C THR A 949 -14.05 5.48 48.11
N PRO A 950 -14.32 6.13 46.95
CA PRO A 950 -15.14 7.31 46.92
C PRO A 950 -16.56 6.99 47.38
N GLU A 951 -17.18 7.89 48.13
CA GLU A 951 -18.56 7.71 48.56
C GLU A 951 -19.51 7.85 47.37
N ASN A 952 -20.45 6.91 47.25
CA ASN A 952 -21.51 7.02 46.27
C ASN A 952 -22.53 8.06 46.76
N GLN A 953 -22.68 9.16 46.02
CA GLN A 953 -23.53 10.29 46.38
C GLN A 953 -24.34 10.76 45.16
N SER A 954 -25.46 11.46 45.41
CA SER A 954 -26.30 12.03 44.35
C SER A 954 -25.56 13.11 43.55
N MET A 955 -25.87 13.21 42.25
CA MET A 955 -25.41 14.30 41.37
C MET A 955 -25.90 15.69 41.80
N GLU A 956 -26.88 15.78 42.69
CA GLU A 956 -27.31 17.05 43.29
C GLU A 956 -26.30 17.57 44.32
N ARG A 957 -25.46 16.69 44.88
CA ARG A 957 -24.40 17.05 45.82
C ARG A 957 -23.05 17.16 45.14
N VAL A 958 -22.24 18.08 45.64
CA VAL A 958 -20.80 18.11 45.34
C VAL A 958 -20.12 17.06 46.19
N ASN A 959 -19.27 16.23 45.57
CA ASN A 959 -18.54 15.20 46.29
C ASN A 959 -17.41 15.85 47.10
N ASP A 960 -17.45 15.64 48.41
CA ASP A 960 -16.49 16.08 49.42
C ASP A 960 -15.54 14.94 49.88
N SER A 961 -15.81 13.70 49.45
CA SER A 961 -14.99 12.50 49.72
C SER A 961 -13.86 12.27 48.69
N LEU A 962 -13.89 12.92 47.53
CA LEU A 962 -12.95 12.75 46.42
C LEU A 962 -12.72 14.07 45.67
N LEU A 963 -11.45 14.44 45.49
CA LEU A 963 -11.00 15.54 44.63
C LEU A 963 -10.01 15.04 43.59
N LEU A 964 -10.18 15.47 42.33
CA LEU A 964 -9.13 15.31 41.31
C LEU A 964 -8.27 16.56 41.23
N PHE A 965 -6.95 16.37 41.26
CA PHE A 965 -5.96 17.43 41.07
C PHE A 965 -5.00 17.07 39.93
N ALA A 966 -4.79 18.00 38.99
CA ALA A 966 -3.94 17.75 37.83
C ALA A 966 -3.00 18.93 37.54
N SER A 967 -1.70 18.62 37.41
CA SER A 967 -0.73 19.55 36.83
C SER A 967 -0.70 19.37 35.32
N MET A 968 -1.24 20.35 34.59
CA MET A 968 -1.38 20.26 33.13
C MET A 968 -0.11 20.69 32.45
N PRO A 969 0.36 19.91 31.46
CA PRO A 969 1.61 20.27 30.88
C PRO A 969 1.41 21.25 29.71
N ASN A 970 2.49 21.90 29.29
CA ASN A 970 2.42 23.06 28.42
C ASN A 970 1.96 22.80 26.97
N GLY A 971 1.11 23.68 26.44
CA GLY A 971 0.80 23.77 25.00
C GLY A 971 -0.45 23.03 24.55
N ALA A 972 -0.56 22.73 23.24
CA ALA A 972 -1.76 22.18 22.57
C ALA A 972 -2.29 20.91 23.20
N THR A 973 -1.44 20.20 23.89
CA THR A 973 -1.82 19.00 24.57
C THR A 973 -2.37 19.23 25.96
N GLY A 974 -1.84 20.14 26.77
CA GLY A 974 -2.48 20.53 28.03
C GLY A 974 -3.94 20.91 27.74
N GLU A 975 -4.17 21.55 26.59
CA GLU A 975 -5.52 21.84 26.12
C GLU A 975 -6.29 20.57 25.72
N ALA A 976 -5.69 19.66 24.94
CA ALA A 976 -6.31 18.36 24.62
C ALA A 976 -6.64 17.53 25.88
N LEU A 977 -5.86 17.71 26.95
CA LEU A 977 -6.04 17.14 28.27
C LEU A 977 -7.16 17.77 29.08
N ALA A 978 -7.36 19.07 28.98
CA ALA A 978 -8.48 19.70 29.66
C ALA A 978 -9.78 19.33 28.94
N VAL A 979 -9.73 19.29 27.60
CA VAL A 979 -10.91 19.08 26.74
C VAL A 979 -11.54 17.73 26.94
N GLN A 980 -10.76 16.66 26.90
CA GLN A 980 -11.34 15.33 26.91
C GLN A 980 -11.89 15.17 28.41
N PHE A 981 -11.26 15.69 29.49
CA PHE A 981 -11.88 15.71 30.85
C PHE A 981 -13.26 16.38 30.85
N LEU A 982 -13.38 17.54 30.21
CA LEU A 982 -14.63 18.27 30.08
C LEU A 982 -15.69 17.50 29.28
N CYS A 983 -15.30 16.78 28.23
CA CYS A 983 -16.21 15.97 27.40
C CYS A 983 -16.84 14.79 28.16
N THR A 984 -16.28 14.41 29.33
CA THR A 984 -16.84 13.32 30.15
C THR A 984 -17.96 13.77 31.09
N LEU A 985 -18.03 15.06 31.42
CA LEU A 985 -18.98 15.61 32.38
C LEU A 985 -20.45 15.47 31.92
N PRO A 986 -20.82 15.77 30.65
CA PRO A 986 -22.16 15.53 30.11
C PRO A 986 -22.68 14.12 30.26
N ARG A 987 -21.78 13.16 30.04
CA ARG A 987 -22.13 11.74 29.97
C ARG A 987 -22.22 11.09 31.34
N ARG A 988 -21.92 11.87 32.39
CA ARG A 988 -21.87 11.40 33.78
C ARG A 988 -21.09 10.08 33.87
N ASN A 989 -19.91 10.07 33.23
CA ASN A 989 -19.02 8.92 33.16
C ASN A 989 -18.71 8.37 34.56
N TRP A 990 -18.02 7.23 34.63
CA TRP A 990 -17.81 6.45 35.85
C TRP A 990 -17.39 7.27 37.09
N ILE A 991 -16.64 8.37 36.96
CA ILE A 991 -16.27 9.19 38.13
C ILE A 991 -17.44 9.99 38.72
N GLN A 992 -18.42 10.36 37.90
CA GLN A 992 -19.62 11.07 38.32
C GLN A 992 -20.67 10.12 38.93
N LYS A 993 -20.41 8.80 38.96
CA LYS A 993 -21.21 7.86 39.78
C LYS A 993 -21.08 8.14 41.28
N TYR A 994 -20.13 8.99 41.67
CA TYR A 994 -19.89 9.42 43.04
C TYR A 994 -20.47 10.82 43.32
N GLY A 995 -21.34 11.35 42.47
CA GLY A 995 -21.84 12.73 42.57
C GLY A 995 -20.93 13.70 41.80
N ARG A 996 -20.99 15.01 42.11
CA ARG A 996 -20.23 16.02 41.36
C ARG A 996 -18.80 16.13 41.88
N VAL A 997 -17.92 15.29 41.37
CA VAL A 997 -16.49 15.28 41.70
C VAL A 997 -15.81 16.50 41.08
N ARG A 998 -15.22 17.36 41.91
CA ARG A 998 -14.48 18.56 41.47
C ARG A 998 -13.14 18.21 40.85
N MET A 999 -12.71 19.03 39.89
CA MET A 999 -11.39 18.93 39.27
C MET A 999 -10.66 20.26 39.45
N LEU A 1000 -9.49 20.22 40.08
CA LEU A 1000 -8.64 21.38 40.28
C LEU A 1000 -7.41 21.24 39.38
N ILE A 1001 -7.28 22.16 38.42
CA ILE A 1001 -6.35 22.02 37.31
C ILE A 1001 -5.39 23.21 37.26
N TRP A 1002 -4.09 22.92 37.37
CA TRP A 1002 -3.03 23.89 37.22
C TRP A 1002 -2.54 23.94 35.77
N MET A 1003 -2.74 25.06 35.06
CA MET A 1003 -2.47 25.15 33.62
C MET A 1003 -1.93 26.52 33.21
N LYS A 1004 -1.36 26.64 31.98
CA LYS A 1004 -0.93 27.94 31.47
C LYS A 1004 -2.09 28.94 31.42
N THR A 1005 -1.84 30.18 31.81
CA THR A 1005 -2.84 31.26 31.81
C THR A 1005 -3.51 31.42 30.45
N LYS A 1006 -2.75 31.34 29.35
CA LYS A 1006 -3.32 31.41 27.99
C LYS A 1006 -4.33 30.30 27.69
N SER A 1007 -4.14 29.11 28.25
CA SER A 1007 -5.08 27.98 28.10
C SER A 1007 -6.31 28.16 29.00
N ALA A 1008 -6.12 28.66 30.21
CA ALA A 1008 -7.22 29.07 31.09
C ALA A 1008 -8.07 30.17 30.45
N ASP A 1009 -7.45 31.24 29.93
CA ASP A 1009 -8.12 32.32 29.21
C ASP A 1009 -8.98 31.77 28.08
N ARG A 1010 -8.45 30.85 27.26
CA ARG A 1010 -9.21 30.21 26.17
C ARG A 1010 -10.44 29.45 26.66
N LEU A 1011 -10.36 28.75 27.80
CA LEU A 1011 -11.49 28.00 28.37
C LEU A 1011 -12.51 28.91 29.07
N LEU A 1012 -12.11 30.09 29.52
CA LEU A 1012 -12.94 31.04 30.28
C LEU A 1012 -13.54 32.16 29.42
N VAL A 1013 -13.16 32.29 28.14
CA VAL A 1013 -13.63 33.35 27.25
C VAL A 1013 -15.15 33.32 27.04
N GLY A 1014 -15.82 34.44 27.34
CA GLY A 1014 -17.25 34.62 27.10
C GLY A 1014 -17.64 34.77 25.62
N PRO A 1015 -18.95 34.78 25.31
CA PRO A 1015 -19.45 35.01 23.96
C PRO A 1015 -18.88 36.28 23.30
N GLY A 1016 -18.57 36.20 22.00
CA GLY A 1016 -18.00 37.30 21.21
C GLY A 1016 -16.49 37.45 21.30
N GLY A 1017 -15.83 36.76 22.24
CA GLY A 1017 -14.37 36.80 22.35
C GLY A 1017 -13.66 36.20 21.14
N HIS A 1018 -12.63 36.88 20.63
CA HIS A 1018 -11.87 36.45 19.44
C HIS A 1018 -11.17 35.09 19.61
N THR A 1019 -10.81 34.72 20.84
CA THR A 1019 -10.14 33.45 21.15
C THR A 1019 -11.11 32.32 21.51
N ARG A 1020 -12.43 32.60 21.54
CA ARG A 1020 -13.46 31.61 21.88
C ARG A 1020 -13.38 30.41 20.95
N ALA A 1021 -13.45 29.21 21.52
CA ALA A 1021 -13.27 27.94 20.82
C ALA A 1021 -14.36 26.94 21.24
N ARG A 1022 -14.55 25.85 20.47
CA ARG A 1022 -15.45 24.75 20.84
C ARG A 1022 -15.21 24.23 22.27
N PRO A 1023 -13.96 24.00 22.72
CA PRO A 1023 -13.66 23.68 24.12
C PRO A 1023 -14.26 24.62 25.16
N THR A 1024 -14.25 25.92 24.90
CA THR A 1024 -14.81 26.97 25.78
C THR A 1024 -16.31 26.77 25.96
N ILE A 1025 -17.03 26.47 24.88
CA ILE A 1025 -18.48 26.30 24.89
C ILE A 1025 -18.85 25.01 25.60
N ILE A 1026 -18.12 23.92 25.36
CA ILE A 1026 -18.30 22.66 26.09
C ILE A 1026 -18.03 22.88 27.58
N ALA A 1027 -16.97 23.60 27.95
CA ALA A 1027 -16.68 23.89 29.35
C ALA A 1027 -17.81 24.66 30.04
N GLN A 1028 -18.27 25.77 29.44
CA GLN A 1028 -19.38 26.59 29.94
C GLN A 1028 -20.70 25.82 30.04
N ALA A 1029 -20.93 24.91 29.10
CA ALA A 1029 -22.11 24.06 29.06
C ALA A 1029 -22.15 23.01 30.19
N CYS A 1030 -21.00 22.49 30.61
CA CYS A 1030 -20.92 21.29 31.43
C CYS A 1030 -20.43 21.53 32.86
N ALA A 1031 -19.72 22.64 33.10
CA ALA A 1031 -19.11 22.94 34.39
C ALA A 1031 -19.20 24.43 34.74
N ASP A 1032 -19.31 24.70 36.04
CA ASP A 1032 -18.97 25.99 36.60
C ASP A 1032 -17.45 26.07 36.76
N MET A 1033 -16.85 27.13 36.23
CA MET A 1033 -15.40 27.33 36.25
C MET A 1033 -15.06 28.51 37.14
N ARG A 1034 -14.13 28.31 38.07
CA ARG A 1034 -13.66 29.35 38.97
C ARG A 1034 -12.14 29.43 38.93
N VAL A 1035 -11.62 30.64 38.70
CA VAL A 1035 -10.19 30.90 38.90
C VAL A 1035 -9.94 30.98 40.40
N ILE A 1036 -9.08 30.10 40.90
CA ILE A 1036 -8.67 30.06 42.30
C ILE A 1036 -7.47 30.98 42.52
N ALA A 1037 -6.53 30.98 41.57
CA ALA A 1037 -5.38 31.87 41.57
C ALA A 1037 -4.91 32.14 40.14
N SER A 1038 -4.67 33.41 39.82
CA SER A 1038 -4.08 33.84 38.55
C SER A 1038 -2.77 34.63 38.78
N PRO A 1039 -1.94 34.83 37.74
CA PRO A 1039 -0.75 35.70 37.84
C PRO A 1039 -1.08 37.15 38.19
N LYS A 1040 -2.34 37.59 38.02
CA LYS A 1040 -2.80 38.94 38.38
C LYS A 1040 -3.14 39.07 39.86
N ASP A 1041 -3.49 37.97 40.52
CA ASP A 1041 -3.81 37.91 41.95
C ASP A 1041 -2.56 37.65 42.81
N ALA A 1042 -1.50 37.12 42.20
CA ALA A 1042 -0.22 36.88 42.83
C ALA A 1042 0.82 37.84 42.24
N HIS A 1043 1.23 38.87 42.98
CA HIS A 1043 2.48 39.59 42.73
C HIS A 1043 3.65 38.61 42.87
N MET A 1044 3.96 37.87 41.81
CA MET A 1044 5.02 36.88 41.80
C MET A 1044 6.35 37.56 41.46
N GLY A 1045 6.81 38.40 42.39
CA GLY A 1045 8.17 38.93 42.43
C GLY A 1045 9.19 37.82 42.68
N ALA A 1046 10.44 38.08 42.27
CA ALA A 1046 11.59 37.18 42.26
C ALA A 1046 11.58 36.14 43.40
N PHE A 1047 11.64 34.87 43.00
CA PHE A 1047 11.51 33.74 43.91
C PHE A 1047 12.85 33.41 44.56
N ASN A 1048 12.94 33.53 45.89
CA ASN A 1048 14.02 32.94 46.68
C ASN A 1048 13.71 31.45 46.89
N TYR A 1049 14.56 30.59 46.35
CA TYR A 1049 14.55 29.15 46.60
C TYR A 1049 15.58 28.83 47.69
N ASP A 1050 15.35 27.79 48.49
CA ASP A 1050 16.43 27.15 49.24
C ASP A 1050 17.27 26.31 48.25
N GLU A 1051 18.22 26.98 47.60
CA GLU A 1051 19.07 26.39 46.55
C GLU A 1051 19.75 25.11 47.03
N ALA A 1052 20.13 25.01 48.30
CA ALA A 1052 20.98 23.93 48.80
C ALA A 1052 20.32 22.54 48.71
N ALA A 1053 19.00 22.44 48.91
CA ALA A 1053 18.31 21.15 49.00
C ALA A 1053 17.90 20.55 47.64
N MET A 1054 17.83 21.37 46.59
CA MET A 1054 17.29 20.95 45.28
C MET A 1054 18.23 21.25 44.09
N LYS A 1055 19.43 21.83 44.35
CA LYS A 1055 20.39 22.29 43.34
C LYS A 1055 20.68 21.26 42.24
N ASP A 1056 21.14 20.08 42.63
CA ASP A 1056 21.56 19.01 41.70
C ASP A 1056 20.40 18.52 40.83
N VAL A 1057 19.19 18.50 41.36
CA VAL A 1057 18.01 18.01 40.64
C VAL A 1057 17.47 19.08 39.70
N ILE A 1058 17.50 20.35 40.10
CA ILE A 1058 17.15 21.47 39.24
C ILE A 1058 18.14 21.52 38.08
N GLU A 1059 19.45 21.59 38.34
CA GLU A 1059 20.51 21.70 37.32
C GLU A 1059 20.50 20.55 36.29
N THR A 1060 20.09 19.34 36.69
CA THR A 1060 19.98 18.17 35.79
C THR A 1060 18.60 18.00 35.13
N THR A 1061 17.63 18.87 35.43
CA THR A 1061 16.31 18.86 34.79
C THR A 1061 16.30 19.74 33.54
N PRO A 1062 15.94 19.21 32.34
CA PRO A 1062 15.91 19.97 31.10
C PRO A 1062 15.12 21.28 31.21
N ASP A 1063 15.65 22.34 30.60
CA ASP A 1063 15.12 23.70 30.72
C ASP A 1063 13.66 23.84 30.20
N ASP A 1064 13.25 22.98 29.28
CA ASP A 1064 11.91 22.91 28.70
C ASP A 1064 10.88 22.15 29.58
N TRP A 1065 11.32 21.51 30.66
CA TRP A 1065 10.48 20.79 31.64
C TRP A 1065 10.11 21.67 32.85
N ARG A 1066 10.84 22.77 33.07
CA ARG A 1066 10.57 23.71 34.18
C ARG A 1066 9.39 24.60 33.82
N GLN A 1067 8.43 24.80 34.74
CA GLN A 1067 7.31 25.72 34.48
C GLN A 1067 7.82 27.17 34.41
N ARG A 1068 8.01 27.70 33.19
CA ARG A 1068 8.36 29.09 32.94
C ARG A 1068 7.15 29.82 32.31
N GLY A 1069 6.76 30.93 32.92
CA GLY A 1069 5.66 31.79 32.46
C GLY A 1069 4.45 31.80 33.40
N ASP A 1070 3.37 32.42 32.92
CA ASP A 1070 2.15 32.63 33.68
C ASP A 1070 1.25 31.39 33.69
N TYR A 1071 0.86 30.96 34.89
CA TYR A 1071 -0.04 29.84 35.13
C TYR A 1071 -1.21 30.26 36.00
N THR A 1072 -2.34 29.56 35.82
CA THR A 1072 -3.60 29.81 36.52
C THR A 1072 -4.11 28.48 37.09
N LEU A 1073 -4.57 28.53 38.33
CA LEU A 1073 -5.26 27.43 38.99
C LEU A 1073 -6.75 27.60 38.77
N VAL A 1074 -7.37 26.65 38.08
CA VAL A 1074 -8.79 26.69 37.73
C VAL A 1074 -9.50 25.49 38.35
N GLU A 1075 -10.56 25.75 39.10
CA GLU A 1075 -11.51 24.74 39.56
C GLU A 1075 -12.62 24.57 38.52
N PHE A 1076 -12.91 23.32 38.19
CA PHE A 1076 -14.07 22.90 37.41
C PHE A 1076 -15.01 22.14 38.33
N THR A 1077 -16.19 22.70 38.58
CA THR A 1077 -17.28 22.03 39.29
C THR A 1077 -18.31 21.58 38.26
N PRO A 1078 -18.56 20.27 38.08
CA PRO A 1078 -19.59 19.80 37.16
C PRO A 1078 -20.95 20.44 37.49
N LYS A 1079 -21.70 20.89 36.49
CA LYS A 1079 -23.05 21.42 36.72
C LYS A 1079 -23.98 20.29 37.11
N GLU A 1080 -24.95 20.59 37.98
CA GLU A 1080 -26.01 19.63 38.34
C GLU A 1080 -26.80 19.18 37.10
N LYS A 1081 -27.08 20.15 36.22
CA LYS A 1081 -27.69 19.93 34.90
C LYS A 1081 -26.85 20.70 33.87
N PRO A 1082 -26.35 20.03 32.81
CA PRO A 1082 -25.71 20.74 31.70
C PRO A 1082 -26.65 21.79 31.09
N LEU A 1083 -26.10 22.88 30.56
CA LEU A 1083 -26.86 24.02 30.02
C LEU A 1083 -27.35 23.82 28.58
N PHE A 1084 -27.18 22.63 28.01
CA PHE A 1084 -27.82 22.21 26.76
C PHE A 1084 -28.88 21.16 27.08
N ASN A 1085 -30.08 21.35 26.53
CA ASN A 1085 -31.22 20.46 26.70
C ASN A 1085 -31.30 19.40 25.59
N SER A 1086 -30.58 19.59 24.48
CA SER A 1086 -30.45 18.60 23.40
C SER A 1086 -29.54 17.42 23.77
N ASP A 1087 -29.50 16.38 22.94
CA ASP A 1087 -28.54 15.29 23.08
C ASP A 1087 -27.09 15.84 23.00
N PHE A 1088 -26.21 15.50 23.96
CA PHE A 1088 -24.84 16.03 24.00
C PHE A 1088 -24.07 15.71 22.72
N ALA A 1089 -24.37 14.58 22.12
CA ALA A 1089 -23.76 14.14 20.91
C ALA A 1089 -24.25 15.07 19.76
N GLU A 1090 -25.55 15.33 19.62
CA GLU A 1090 -26.03 16.35 18.67
C GLU A 1090 -25.39 17.72 18.89
N PHE A 1091 -25.27 18.14 20.15
CA PHE A 1091 -24.67 19.41 20.54
C PHE A 1091 -23.19 19.48 20.12
N ASP A 1092 -22.43 18.42 20.39
CA ASP A 1092 -21.02 18.32 20.01
C ASP A 1092 -20.82 18.28 18.49
N TYR A 1093 -21.71 17.60 17.77
CA TYR A 1093 -21.71 17.55 16.32
C TYR A 1093 -21.97 18.93 15.69
N VAL A 1094 -22.97 19.66 16.21
CA VAL A 1094 -23.30 21.02 15.77
C VAL A 1094 -22.12 21.95 16.02
N LEU A 1095 -21.53 21.90 17.22
CA LEU A 1095 -20.33 22.66 17.52
C LEU A 1095 -19.14 22.27 16.63
N ARG A 1096 -18.93 20.98 16.34
CA ARG A 1096 -17.82 20.53 15.50
C ARG A 1096 -17.88 21.13 14.09
N ASN A 1097 -19.05 21.15 13.49
CA ASN A 1097 -19.22 21.55 12.10
C ASN A 1097 -19.40 23.06 11.93
N LEU A 1098 -20.02 23.74 12.90
CA LEU A 1098 -20.25 25.19 12.82
C LEU A 1098 -19.09 26.02 13.37
N PHE A 1099 -18.33 25.51 14.34
CA PHE A 1099 -17.29 26.29 15.03
C PHE A 1099 -15.96 26.40 14.26
N ILE A 1100 -15.87 25.82 13.05
CA ILE A 1100 -14.71 25.97 12.14
C ILE A 1100 -14.68 27.37 11.50
N LEU A 1101 -15.81 28.10 11.49
CA LEU A 1101 -15.98 29.39 10.81
C LEU A 1101 -16.19 30.55 11.79
N ARG A 1102 -15.21 30.78 12.67
CA ARG A 1102 -15.38 31.58 13.90
C ARG A 1102 -15.97 32.99 13.71
N ALA A 1103 -15.78 33.64 12.56
CA ALA A 1103 -16.27 35.01 12.30
C ALA A 1103 -17.31 35.07 11.16
N THR A 1104 -17.91 33.95 10.81
CA THR A 1104 -18.95 33.88 9.77
C THR A 1104 -20.32 33.93 10.42
N ALA A 1105 -21.26 34.66 9.81
CA ALA A 1105 -22.66 34.70 10.24
C ALA A 1105 -23.23 33.27 10.36
N MET A 1106 -24.00 33.00 11.43
CA MET A 1106 -24.55 31.68 11.71
C MET A 1106 -25.37 31.13 10.53
N GLU A 1107 -26.15 31.99 9.87
CA GLU A 1107 -26.90 31.64 8.66
C GLU A 1107 -26.01 31.00 7.59
N LYS A 1108 -24.89 31.66 7.26
CA LYS A 1108 -23.95 31.17 6.24
C LYS A 1108 -23.25 29.88 6.68
N SER A 1109 -22.92 29.75 7.96
CA SER A 1109 -22.31 28.54 8.51
C SER A 1109 -23.26 27.34 8.47
N LEU A 1110 -24.56 27.55 8.75
CA LEU A 1110 -25.58 26.50 8.67
C LEU A 1110 -25.79 26.01 7.24
N MET A 1111 -25.76 26.92 6.25
CA MET A 1111 -25.86 26.56 4.82
C MET A 1111 -24.76 25.57 4.39
N MET A 1112 -23.58 25.61 5.03
CA MET A 1112 -22.43 24.77 4.68
C MET A 1112 -22.51 23.33 5.21
N LEU A 1113 -23.56 22.97 5.96
CA LEU A 1113 -23.73 21.62 6.54
C LEU A 1113 -24.12 20.53 5.52
N GLY A 1114 -24.38 20.89 4.25
CA GLY A 1114 -24.70 19.94 3.18
C GLY A 1114 -26.06 20.22 2.51
N SER A 1115 -26.43 19.42 1.52
CA SER A 1115 -27.64 19.67 0.72
C SER A 1115 -28.91 19.55 1.57
N GLY A 1116 -29.79 20.56 1.52
CA GLY A 1116 -31.04 20.61 2.30
C GLY A 1116 -30.99 21.52 3.53
N SER A 1117 -29.83 22.09 3.86
CA SER A 1117 -29.60 23.00 5.00
C SER A 1117 -30.49 24.25 4.99
N ASP A 1118 -31.00 24.67 3.83
CA ASP A 1118 -32.00 25.75 3.69
C ASP A 1118 -33.26 25.49 4.52
N SER A 1119 -33.64 24.21 4.69
CA SER A 1119 -34.79 23.82 5.51
C SER A 1119 -34.48 23.83 7.00
N LEU A 1120 -33.22 23.58 7.39
CA LEU A 1120 -32.77 23.71 8.78
C LEU A 1120 -32.87 25.17 9.24
N ILE A 1121 -32.50 26.13 8.38
CA ILE A 1121 -32.62 27.57 8.67
C ILE A 1121 -34.08 27.96 8.90
N LYS A 1122 -35.02 27.40 8.12
CA LYS A 1122 -36.47 27.62 8.30
C LYS A 1122 -37.02 27.01 9.59
N CYS A 1123 -36.33 26.03 10.17
CA CYS A 1123 -36.68 25.42 11.45
C CYS A 1123 -36.07 26.17 12.66
N MET A 1124 -35.26 27.22 12.42
CA MET A 1124 -34.67 28.00 13.52
C MET A 1124 -35.75 28.78 14.27
N PRO A 1125 -35.64 28.92 15.60
CA PRO A 1125 -36.57 29.74 16.38
C PRO A 1125 -36.60 31.19 15.86
N SER A 1126 -37.80 31.78 15.75
CA SER A 1126 -38.00 33.12 15.19
C SER A 1126 -37.29 34.25 15.95
N GLY A 1127 -36.89 34.01 17.21
CA GLY A 1127 -36.13 34.96 18.04
C GLY A 1127 -34.61 34.80 17.98
N LEU A 1128 -34.08 33.83 17.21
CA LEU A 1128 -32.64 33.58 17.11
C LEU A 1128 -32.02 34.40 15.97
N ASP A 1129 -31.13 35.33 16.31
CA ASP A 1129 -30.49 36.22 15.32
C ASP A 1129 -29.36 35.53 14.56
N LEU A 1130 -29.68 34.95 13.40
CA LEU A 1130 -28.76 34.21 12.53
C LEU A 1130 -27.69 35.07 11.84
N SER A 1131 -27.78 36.41 11.93
CA SER A 1131 -26.80 37.31 11.34
C SER A 1131 -25.53 37.44 12.19
N LYS A 1132 -25.62 37.12 13.50
CA LYS A 1132 -24.49 37.13 14.42
C LYS A 1132 -23.41 36.14 13.97
N PRO A 1133 -22.12 36.44 14.16
CA PRO A 1133 -21.05 35.49 13.90
C PRO A 1133 -21.13 34.31 14.88
N VAL A 1134 -20.76 33.12 14.43
CA VAL A 1134 -20.85 31.87 15.23
C VAL A 1134 -20.20 32.01 16.62
N ASN A 1135 -19.07 32.72 16.74
CA ASN A 1135 -18.39 32.89 18.03
C ASN A 1135 -19.12 33.84 19.02
N ALA A 1136 -20.16 34.57 18.60
CA ALA A 1136 -20.94 35.47 19.44
C ALA A 1136 -22.11 34.78 20.18
N TYR A 1137 -22.43 33.53 19.84
CA TYR A 1137 -23.62 32.83 20.34
C TYR A 1137 -23.49 32.36 21.79
N THR A 1138 -24.44 32.61 22.67
CA THR A 1138 -24.43 32.03 24.03
C THR A 1138 -24.61 30.50 24.00
N VAL A 1139 -24.38 29.83 25.14
CA VAL A 1139 -24.59 28.37 25.22
C VAL A 1139 -26.05 28.01 24.96
N GLU A 1140 -26.98 28.84 25.44
CA GLU A 1140 -28.41 28.69 25.24
C GLU A 1140 -28.81 28.91 23.77
N GLU A 1141 -28.20 29.88 23.09
CA GLU A 1141 -28.39 30.08 21.65
C GLU A 1141 -27.83 28.88 20.85
N PHE A 1142 -26.69 28.30 21.26
CA PHE A 1142 -26.18 27.04 20.66
C PHE A 1142 -27.08 25.83 20.92
N ASP A 1143 -27.69 25.74 22.10
CA ASP A 1143 -28.68 24.69 22.42
C ASP A 1143 -29.91 24.83 21.51
N GLN A 1144 -30.40 26.05 21.28
CA GLN A 1144 -31.51 26.29 20.35
C GLN A 1144 -31.17 25.84 18.91
N VAL A 1145 -29.95 26.10 18.44
CA VAL A 1145 -29.48 25.61 17.13
C VAL A 1145 -29.47 24.07 17.12
N THR A 1146 -28.99 23.45 18.19
CA THR A 1146 -28.95 21.99 18.31
C THR A 1146 -30.35 21.38 18.36
N GLN A 1147 -31.30 21.99 19.05
CA GLN A 1147 -32.70 21.54 19.08
C GLN A 1147 -33.38 21.68 17.71
N ALA A 1148 -33.05 22.72 16.93
CA ALA A 1148 -33.52 22.84 15.56
C ALA A 1148 -32.89 21.76 14.67
N PHE A 1149 -31.59 21.49 14.86
CA PHE A 1149 -30.89 20.38 14.20
C PHE A 1149 -31.48 19.01 14.56
N SER A 1150 -31.87 18.79 15.82
CA SER A 1150 -32.47 17.52 16.27
C SER A 1150 -33.86 17.29 15.68
N LYS A 1151 -34.58 18.34 15.31
CA LYS A 1151 -35.88 18.23 14.63
C LYS A 1151 -35.76 18.22 13.11
N TRP A 1152 -34.55 18.43 12.58
CA TRP A 1152 -34.32 18.51 11.14
C TRP A 1152 -34.41 17.10 10.52
N PRO A 1153 -35.37 16.85 9.62
CA PRO A 1153 -35.65 15.49 9.13
C PRO A 1153 -34.53 14.91 8.25
N PHE A 1154 -33.57 15.74 7.81
CA PHE A 1154 -32.41 15.33 7.02
C PHE A 1154 -31.13 15.17 7.87
N LYS A 1155 -31.25 15.23 9.21
CA LYS A 1155 -30.12 14.94 10.10
C LYS A 1155 -29.72 13.45 9.95
N PRO A 1156 -28.42 13.10 10.01
CA PRO A 1156 -27.98 11.70 9.92
C PRO A 1156 -28.60 10.83 11.02
N THR A 1157 -29.06 9.62 10.70
CA THR A 1157 -29.75 8.70 11.65
C THR A 1157 -28.84 8.07 12.70
N GLU A 1158 -27.52 8.11 12.54
CA GLU A 1158 -26.54 7.73 13.56
C GLU A 1158 -25.52 8.85 13.70
N LEU A 1159 -25.64 9.64 14.77
CA LEU A 1159 -24.85 10.85 14.93
C LEU A 1159 -23.39 10.59 15.34
N PHE A 1160 -23.09 9.39 15.88
CA PHE A 1160 -21.80 9.04 16.50
C PHE A 1160 -21.22 7.67 16.14
N GLU A 1161 -21.93 6.86 15.36
CA GLU A 1161 -21.39 5.60 14.79
C GLU A 1161 -21.22 5.67 13.26
N LYS A 1162 -21.84 6.65 12.60
CA LYS A 1162 -21.59 6.97 11.19
C LYS A 1162 -20.74 8.22 11.06
N GLY A 1163 -19.48 7.99 10.69
CA GLY A 1163 -18.59 9.04 10.23
C GLY A 1163 -19.25 9.82 9.09
N TRP A 1164 -19.14 11.14 9.16
CA TRP A 1164 -19.66 12.08 8.18
C TRP A 1164 -19.22 11.71 6.75
N THR A 1165 -20.12 11.11 5.96
CA THR A 1165 -19.96 11.01 4.50
C THR A 1165 -21.24 11.47 3.79
N ASN A 1166 -21.05 12.43 2.88
CA ASN A 1166 -22.02 12.88 1.90
C ASN A 1166 -22.41 11.73 0.97
N ASP A 1167 -23.65 11.25 1.03
CA ASP A 1167 -24.69 11.52 0.01
C ASP A 1167 -25.84 10.49 0.08
N ARG A 1168 -27.05 11.04 0.07
CA ARG A 1168 -28.22 10.58 -0.70
C ARG A 1168 -28.12 9.20 -1.37
N GLU A 1169 -28.73 8.17 -0.78
CA GLU A 1169 -29.59 7.21 -1.47
C GLU A 1169 -30.66 6.69 -0.49
N LYS A 1170 -31.93 7.06 -0.73
CA LYS A 1170 -33.01 6.26 -1.33
C LYS A 1170 -33.85 5.53 -0.29
N ASP A 1171 -35.06 6.05 -0.11
CA ASP A 1171 -36.19 5.43 0.57
C ASP A 1171 -36.68 4.19 -0.21
N PRO A 1172 -36.77 3.01 0.42
CA PRO A 1172 -37.32 1.81 -0.19
C PRO A 1172 -38.72 1.53 0.36
N LYS A 1173 -39.75 2.28 -0.07
CA LYS A 1173 -41.17 1.84 -0.05
C LYS A 1173 -42.12 2.83 -0.74
N GLY A 1174 -42.80 2.36 -1.79
CA GLY A 1174 -44.19 2.73 -2.11
C GLY A 1174 -44.45 4.06 -2.83
N GLU A 1175 -44.80 3.93 -4.12
CA GLU A 1175 -45.93 4.59 -4.80
C GLU A 1175 -46.20 6.12 -4.64
N ASN A 1176 -46.31 6.75 -5.82
CA ASN A 1176 -46.94 8.06 -6.12
C ASN A 1176 -46.28 9.34 -5.57
N GLY A 1177 -45.73 10.17 -6.48
CA GLY A 1177 -45.56 11.59 -6.20
C GLY A 1177 -44.47 12.32 -6.98
N VAL A 1178 -44.85 12.84 -8.15
CA VAL A 1178 -44.19 13.89 -8.95
C VAL A 1178 -43.35 14.90 -8.14
N VAL A 1179 -42.08 15.16 -8.52
CA VAL A 1179 -41.57 16.53 -8.84
C VAL A 1179 -40.45 16.46 -9.88
N LYS A 1180 -40.72 17.09 -11.02
CA LYS A 1180 -39.84 17.39 -12.15
C LYS A 1180 -38.79 18.46 -11.79
N ASN A 1181 -37.64 18.39 -12.45
CA ASN A 1181 -36.76 19.49 -12.91
C ASN A 1181 -36.47 20.68 -11.98
N ILE A 1182 -35.19 20.88 -11.68
CA ILE A 1182 -34.34 22.08 -11.90
C ILE A 1182 -32.91 21.55 -11.71
N GLY A 1183 -31.90 21.69 -12.57
CA GLY A 1183 -31.62 22.69 -13.58
C GLY A 1183 -30.21 23.22 -13.33
N LYS A 1184 -29.22 22.67 -14.07
CA LYS A 1184 -27.91 23.23 -14.49
C LYS A 1184 -27.18 24.26 -13.58
N LYS A 1185 -25.88 23.92 -13.38
CA LYS A 1185 -24.65 24.74 -13.26
C LYS A 1185 -24.04 24.93 -11.86
N LYS A 1186 -22.84 24.34 -11.78
CA LYS A 1186 -21.70 24.48 -10.86
C LYS A 1186 -21.80 23.77 -9.52
#